data_AF-A0A562PNK4-F1
#
_entry.id   AF-A0A562PNK4-F1
#
_cell.length_a   1.000
_cell.length_b   1.000
_cell.length_c   1.000
_cell.angle_alpha   90.00
_cell.angle_beta   90.00
_cell.angle_gamma   90.00
#
_symmetry.space_group_name_H-M   'P 1'
#
loop_
_entity.id
_entity.type
_entity.pdbx_description
1 polymer ?
#
loop_
_entity_poly.entity_id
_entity_poly.type
_entity_poly.pdbx_seq_one_letter_code
_entity_poly.pdbx_strand_id
1 'polypeptide(L)'
;MTQTSHAPVARPFLLQLAPLLLAVAVNQAYAGPTGTAGTAGTNGTTTGAAGTAGGNGGNAVLTQDLGSAPLPLFDRTTGGNGGNGGNGAAGGAGQQGGAAGAGGAGGNASLQLTATPQPAIFDGRQYIVTGGNGGNAGTPGTGGTGAGASAAGGTGGTAQVNADIAGSAYGTTVLAPRVDTQATGGNGGNGDIAGAGGAADVQLRASGAPSATLTVGGSAYGGTGGSALTSGNGAAGGNATGAATATANGPLSLGVYTYGGAGGTGIGSGSSGGRGGGASGSMQADAGSGDLRGAVWLTGGDGGAGRGGATAAAGGDVTAHNPFALRTTGKLEMQLSASGGSGGRGYDTNGGAGGSADAAITLNEERASSVNVHVGAVGGKGGLASGTNNVSGAGGNGTASANVTARGALTLDIGAVGGSTNSYPGPDAGTRGTSGGAAHAEGHGTSTGGTAELHATALGGQGGGANGKGLRGGDGGSATVAGSMRGTTAAKARVEALGGDGGNAWGGADGGTGGSVTLVNAVSGSTTGTLTLSQRAGGGKGGESRGVASGTGSGGVGGVAGNGGSAISRLTVADASASKVDVTVEAYGGTSGQVYDRGTAGRGGNAEAFLLVNADKAGSTATGTASASGGSVNGARIAGGNSVVRSTVQADSSATSKAFGYGGAGDYVSSGRAYGTSDVLSRAVSNGAANAQAISDFTSTSRVRAEAVGGTGPVSAYADAAKGKADVSAYSSALGSAANQAQAQSRGTRGTVNATSVSTGDGGRSVTTNVSVAHETQISIAARTSASVGGALPTLANMNENDLPSVIGSYATAHATAAPDAAALNGVLASKPNVAAALADGEVVGMGTFSSGVYQFSSVPTDAYSSVASANFHFDTTGSSFLTLGLIDSAAYGTGFTKLELRISNADTEIFSQSFDSLAAAQAFFSDHALTLGELGAGSHDLLVTAGFSVANGQGFGFGYALGVSAVPEPQTWMLMLLGATVVLLRRRARG
;
A
#
# COMPACT_ATOMS: atom_id res chain seq x y z
N MET A 1 -85.54 24.79 -47.51
CA MET A 1 -85.37 25.41 -48.84
C MET A 1 -84.03 24.93 -49.40
N THR A 2 -84.12 24.28 -50.57
CA THR A 2 -83.10 24.10 -51.62
C THR A 2 -81.78 23.36 -51.33
N GLN A 3 -81.72 22.13 -51.86
CA GLN A 3 -80.52 21.46 -52.42
C GLN A 3 -79.69 22.38 -53.34
N THR A 4 -78.37 22.20 -53.36
CA THR A 4 -77.56 22.20 -54.60
C THR A 4 -76.21 21.50 -54.46
N SER A 5 -76.01 20.51 -55.35
CA SER A 5 -74.79 20.04 -56.03
C SER A 5 -73.50 19.71 -55.26
N HIS A 6 -73.21 18.41 -55.16
CA HIS A 6 -71.86 17.86 -55.03
C HIS A 6 -71.18 17.80 -56.41
N ALA A 7 -69.98 18.38 -56.51
CA ALA A 7 -69.00 18.10 -57.56
C ALA A 7 -67.69 17.65 -56.88
N PRO A 8 -67.05 16.56 -57.31
CA PRO A 8 -65.81 16.08 -56.72
C PRO A 8 -64.62 16.87 -57.28
N VAL A 9 -63.95 17.64 -56.42
CA VAL A 9 -62.64 18.23 -56.72
C VAL A 9 -61.56 17.21 -56.37
N ALA A 10 -60.89 16.69 -57.40
CA ALA A 10 -59.65 15.94 -57.27
C ALA A 10 -58.61 16.80 -56.51
N ARG A 11 -58.22 16.36 -55.30
CA ARG A 11 -57.09 16.93 -54.55
C ARG A 11 -55.84 16.07 -54.78
N PRO A 12 -54.65 16.68 -54.94
CA PRO A 12 -53.47 16.01 -55.47
C PRO A 12 -52.85 15.07 -54.44
N PHE A 13 -52.66 13.82 -54.82
CA PHE A 13 -51.96 12.75 -54.09
C PHE A 13 -50.45 13.05 -53.82
N LEU A 14 -49.93 14.20 -54.26
CA LEU A 14 -48.51 14.56 -54.21
C LEU A 14 -48.07 15.25 -52.91
N LEU A 15 -48.98 15.77 -52.08
CA LEU A 15 -48.62 16.50 -50.85
C LEU A 15 -48.52 15.63 -49.58
N GLN A 16 -49.04 14.40 -49.59
CA GLN A 16 -48.94 13.46 -48.44
C GLN A 16 -47.70 12.55 -48.50
N LEU A 17 -47.03 12.44 -49.64
CA LEU A 17 -45.77 11.70 -49.79
C LEU A 17 -44.54 12.54 -49.43
N ALA A 18 -44.66 13.87 -49.38
CA ALA A 18 -43.54 14.78 -49.09
C ALA A 18 -42.84 14.50 -47.75
N PRO A 19 -43.51 14.32 -46.59
CA PRO A 19 -42.82 14.02 -45.34
C PRO A 19 -42.23 12.60 -45.30
N LEU A 20 -42.78 11.64 -46.03
CA LEU A 20 -42.25 10.26 -46.11
C LEU A 20 -41.06 10.16 -47.07
N LEU A 21 -41.13 10.82 -48.23
CA LEU A 21 -40.01 10.99 -49.16
C LEU A 21 -38.91 11.86 -48.54
N LEU A 22 -39.27 12.87 -47.74
CA LEU A 22 -38.29 13.66 -47.00
C LEU A 22 -37.68 12.83 -45.87
N ALA A 23 -38.44 11.99 -45.14
CA ALA A 23 -37.88 11.09 -44.13
C ALA A 23 -37.00 9.97 -44.74
N VAL A 24 -37.36 9.44 -45.92
CA VAL A 24 -36.55 8.45 -46.66
C VAL A 24 -35.34 9.11 -47.31
N ALA A 25 -35.46 10.31 -47.88
CA ALA A 25 -34.34 11.07 -48.44
C ALA A 25 -33.39 11.57 -47.35
N VAL A 26 -33.91 11.96 -46.18
CA VAL A 26 -33.12 12.27 -44.98
C VAL A 26 -32.41 10.99 -44.53
N ASN A 27 -33.10 9.86 -44.33
CA ASN A 27 -32.43 8.60 -43.95
C ASN A 27 -31.40 8.09 -44.98
N GLN A 28 -31.63 8.29 -46.29
CA GLN A 28 -30.66 7.92 -47.33
C GLN A 28 -29.51 8.93 -47.47
N ALA A 29 -29.71 10.20 -47.11
CA ALA A 29 -28.66 11.21 -47.08
C ALA A 29 -27.68 11.03 -45.91
N TYR A 30 -28.00 10.19 -44.92
CA TYR A 30 -27.19 9.94 -43.72
C TYR A 30 -26.63 8.50 -43.62
N ALA A 31 -26.80 7.66 -44.65
CA ALA A 31 -26.33 6.27 -44.63
C ALA A 31 -25.11 6.09 -45.54
N GLY A 32 -23.95 5.81 -44.94
CA GLY A 32 -22.73 5.47 -45.68
C GLY A 32 -22.85 4.15 -46.47
N PRO A 33 -21.85 3.84 -47.32
CA PRO A 33 -21.91 2.69 -48.22
C PRO A 33 -22.02 1.38 -47.44
N THR A 34 -22.92 0.51 -47.90
CA THR A 34 -23.09 -0.86 -47.40
C THR A 34 -22.74 -1.85 -48.50
N GLY A 35 -21.85 -2.81 -48.21
CA GLY A 35 -21.45 -3.84 -49.15
C GLY A 35 -22.59 -4.80 -49.48
N THR A 36 -22.57 -5.40 -50.68
CA THR A 36 -23.63 -6.33 -51.10
C THR A 36 -23.64 -7.58 -50.22
N ALA A 37 -24.80 -8.00 -49.72
CA ALA A 37 -24.88 -9.27 -49.00
C ALA A 37 -24.55 -10.44 -49.94
N GLY A 38 -23.82 -11.43 -49.42
CA GLY A 38 -23.54 -12.67 -50.11
C GLY A 38 -24.80 -13.50 -50.31
N THR A 39 -24.89 -14.18 -51.45
CA THR A 39 -26.04 -15.04 -51.77
C THR A 39 -26.08 -16.24 -50.84
N ALA A 40 -27.23 -16.55 -50.26
CA ALA A 40 -27.37 -17.78 -49.48
C ALA A 40 -27.15 -19.02 -50.38
N GLY A 41 -26.48 -20.02 -49.83
CA GLY A 41 -26.38 -21.34 -50.42
C GLY A 41 -27.75 -22.00 -50.51
N THR A 42 -27.93 -22.80 -51.55
CA THR A 42 -29.13 -23.60 -51.80
C THR A 42 -29.04 -24.92 -51.05
N ASN A 43 -30.12 -25.33 -50.39
CA ASN A 43 -30.19 -26.64 -49.77
C ASN A 43 -30.10 -27.76 -50.83
N GLY A 44 -29.54 -28.90 -50.46
CA GLY A 44 -29.66 -30.13 -51.24
C GLY A 44 -31.15 -30.48 -51.39
N THR A 45 -31.58 -30.76 -52.61
CA THR A 45 -33.00 -31.04 -52.93
C THR A 45 -33.27 -32.50 -53.22
N THR A 46 -32.22 -33.30 -53.44
CA THR A 46 -32.31 -34.74 -53.68
C THR A 46 -31.58 -35.50 -52.58
N THR A 47 -32.04 -36.71 -52.29
CA THR A 47 -31.49 -37.56 -51.23
C THR A 47 -29.96 -37.67 -51.31
N GLY A 48 -29.27 -37.38 -50.21
CA GLY A 48 -27.79 -37.38 -50.14
C GLY A 48 -27.09 -36.20 -50.84
N ALA A 49 -27.82 -35.26 -51.47
CA ALA A 49 -27.21 -34.11 -52.15
C ALA A 49 -26.69 -33.08 -51.15
N ALA A 50 -25.48 -32.59 -51.41
CA ALA A 50 -24.87 -31.53 -50.62
C ALA A 50 -25.61 -30.19 -50.77
N GLY A 51 -25.60 -29.39 -49.71
CA GLY A 51 -25.93 -27.97 -49.80
C GLY A 51 -24.79 -27.19 -50.48
N THR A 52 -25.12 -26.12 -51.21
CA THR A 52 -24.10 -25.26 -51.83
C THR A 52 -23.56 -24.25 -50.83
N ALA A 53 -22.33 -23.79 -51.04
CA ALA A 53 -21.74 -22.75 -50.18
C ALA A 53 -22.46 -21.41 -50.34
N GLY A 54 -22.47 -20.62 -49.27
CA GLY A 54 -22.90 -19.22 -49.33
C GLY A 54 -21.86 -18.36 -50.05
N GLY A 55 -22.35 -17.35 -50.78
CA GLY A 55 -21.51 -16.35 -51.44
C GLY A 55 -20.88 -15.40 -50.42
N ASN A 56 -19.73 -14.83 -50.76
CA ASN A 56 -19.07 -13.82 -49.91
C ASN A 56 -19.83 -12.50 -49.93
N GLY A 57 -19.78 -11.77 -48.82
CA GLY A 57 -20.24 -10.39 -48.76
C GLY A 57 -19.31 -9.47 -49.57
N GLY A 58 -19.89 -8.47 -50.23
CA GLY A 58 -19.17 -7.44 -50.95
C GLY A 58 -18.49 -6.45 -50.00
N ASN A 59 -17.36 -5.90 -50.42
CA ASN A 59 -16.65 -4.88 -49.65
C ASN A 59 -17.38 -3.53 -49.70
N ALA A 60 -17.17 -2.70 -48.68
CA ALA A 60 -17.63 -1.31 -48.65
C ALA A 60 -16.43 -0.38 -48.45
N VAL A 61 -16.32 0.65 -49.30
CA VAL A 61 -15.26 1.65 -49.21
C VAL A 61 -15.91 3.02 -49.21
N LEU A 62 -15.60 3.83 -48.21
CA LEU A 62 -15.95 5.25 -48.16
C LEU A 62 -14.67 6.07 -48.24
N THR A 63 -14.57 6.96 -49.22
CA THR A 63 -13.52 7.97 -49.31
C THR A 63 -14.19 9.34 -49.17
N GLN A 64 -13.79 10.12 -48.17
CA GLN A 64 -14.40 11.41 -47.89
C GLN A 64 -13.34 12.50 -47.73
N ASP A 65 -13.48 13.59 -48.50
CA ASP A 65 -12.74 14.84 -48.30
C ASP A 65 -13.59 15.81 -47.46
N LEU A 66 -13.09 16.13 -46.27
CA LEU A 66 -13.73 17.02 -45.32
C LEU A 66 -13.74 18.49 -45.74
N GLY A 67 -12.97 18.87 -46.76
CA GLY A 67 -12.88 20.24 -47.27
C GLY A 67 -14.02 20.67 -48.20
N SER A 68 -14.90 19.76 -48.62
CA SER A 68 -15.96 20.03 -49.62
C SER A 68 -17.38 19.90 -49.05
N ALA A 69 -18.13 21.02 -49.02
CA ALA A 69 -19.59 21.14 -48.77
C ALA A 69 -20.09 20.64 -47.39
N PRO A 70 -21.35 20.91 -46.96
CA PRO A 70 -21.81 20.51 -45.62
C PRO A 70 -21.97 18.99 -45.57
N LEU A 71 -21.07 18.35 -44.83
CA LEU A 71 -21.03 16.91 -44.62
C LEU A 71 -21.84 16.50 -43.38
N PRO A 72 -22.30 15.24 -43.31
CA PRO A 72 -23.05 14.73 -42.17
C PRO A 72 -22.20 14.69 -40.88
N LEU A 73 -22.85 14.91 -39.74
CA LEU A 73 -22.23 14.82 -38.40
C LEU A 73 -21.87 13.38 -37.99
N PHE A 74 -22.51 12.39 -38.62
CA PHE A 74 -22.37 10.96 -38.35
C PHE A 74 -22.40 10.18 -39.67
N ASP A 75 -21.45 9.26 -39.88
CA ASP A 75 -21.42 8.40 -41.06
C ASP A 75 -21.03 6.96 -40.67
N ARG A 76 -21.63 5.97 -41.35
CA ARG A 76 -21.46 4.55 -41.07
C ARG A 76 -21.22 3.75 -42.35
N THR A 77 -20.05 3.12 -42.45
CA THR A 77 -19.68 2.22 -43.56
C THR A 77 -19.71 0.77 -43.09
N THR A 78 -20.44 -0.10 -43.79
CA THR A 78 -20.60 -1.50 -43.35
C THR A 78 -20.31 -2.48 -44.49
N GLY A 79 -19.43 -3.46 -44.25
CA GLY A 79 -19.18 -4.54 -45.22
C GLY A 79 -20.40 -5.44 -45.39
N GLY A 80 -20.57 -6.04 -46.56
CA GLY A 80 -21.68 -6.94 -46.82
C GLY A 80 -21.57 -8.21 -45.97
N ASN A 81 -22.68 -8.72 -45.43
CA ASN A 81 -22.65 -10.00 -44.72
C ASN A 81 -22.41 -11.16 -45.70
N GLY A 82 -21.68 -12.18 -45.28
CA GLY A 82 -21.56 -13.44 -46.02
C GLY A 82 -22.87 -14.21 -46.05
N GLY A 83 -23.13 -14.91 -47.14
CA GLY A 83 -24.31 -15.78 -47.29
C GLY A 83 -24.19 -17.02 -46.41
N ASN A 84 -25.29 -17.47 -45.82
CA ASN A 84 -25.32 -18.75 -45.11
C ASN A 84 -25.13 -19.90 -46.11
N GLY A 85 -24.46 -20.97 -45.71
CA GLY A 85 -24.37 -22.21 -46.49
C GLY A 85 -25.71 -22.96 -46.53
N GLY A 86 -25.96 -23.67 -47.63
CA GLY A 86 -27.14 -24.51 -47.78
C GLY A 86 -27.07 -25.77 -46.92
N ASN A 87 -28.21 -26.27 -46.46
CA ASN A 87 -28.30 -27.54 -45.75
C ASN A 87 -28.12 -28.73 -46.71
N GLY A 88 -27.47 -29.79 -46.26
CA GLY A 88 -27.45 -31.07 -46.98
C GLY A 88 -28.82 -31.76 -46.92
N ALA A 89 -29.19 -32.47 -47.98
CA ALA A 89 -30.41 -33.27 -48.00
C ALA A 89 -30.25 -34.57 -47.21
N ALA A 90 -31.36 -35.07 -46.66
CA ALA A 90 -31.39 -36.33 -45.93
C ALA A 90 -30.88 -37.52 -46.76
N GLY A 91 -30.21 -38.48 -46.11
CA GLY A 91 -29.68 -39.68 -46.74
C GLY A 91 -30.76 -40.74 -46.98
N GLY A 92 -30.65 -41.48 -48.09
CA GLY A 92 -31.55 -42.58 -48.44
C GLY A 92 -31.07 -43.90 -47.85
N ALA A 93 -31.88 -44.96 -47.92
CA ALA A 93 -31.43 -46.28 -47.46
C ALA A 93 -30.10 -46.68 -48.15
N GLY A 94 -29.05 -46.94 -47.36
CA GLY A 94 -27.72 -47.28 -47.88
C GLY A 94 -26.84 -46.09 -48.32
N GLN A 95 -27.29 -44.84 -48.18
CA GLN A 95 -26.55 -43.64 -48.57
C GLN A 95 -26.35 -42.70 -47.38
N GLN A 96 -25.22 -42.00 -47.30
CA GLN A 96 -25.04 -40.94 -46.31
C GLN A 96 -25.91 -39.73 -46.67
N GLY A 97 -26.25 -38.91 -45.67
CA GLY A 97 -26.82 -37.60 -45.92
C GLY A 97 -25.86 -36.68 -46.67
N GLY A 98 -26.41 -35.66 -47.31
CA GLY A 98 -25.61 -34.68 -48.05
C GLY A 98 -24.77 -33.82 -47.14
N ALA A 99 -23.61 -33.41 -47.62
CA ALA A 99 -22.74 -32.47 -46.91
C ALA A 99 -23.40 -31.10 -46.74
N ALA A 100 -23.07 -30.41 -45.66
CA ALA A 100 -23.43 -29.01 -45.48
C ALA A 100 -22.67 -28.11 -46.47
N GLY A 101 -23.27 -26.99 -46.86
CA GLY A 101 -22.59 -25.89 -47.53
C GLY A 101 -21.82 -25.04 -46.54
N ALA A 102 -20.63 -24.54 -46.91
CA ALA A 102 -19.88 -23.58 -46.11
C ALA A 102 -20.56 -22.21 -46.09
N GLY A 103 -20.39 -21.46 -45.00
CA GLY A 103 -20.78 -20.05 -44.95
C GLY A 103 -19.82 -19.17 -45.74
N GLY A 104 -20.34 -18.14 -46.42
CA GLY A 104 -19.53 -17.16 -47.13
C GLY A 104 -18.82 -16.19 -46.17
N ALA A 105 -17.66 -15.67 -46.54
CA ALA A 105 -16.95 -14.67 -45.74
C ALA A 105 -17.73 -13.34 -45.74
N GLY A 106 -17.63 -12.60 -44.63
CA GLY A 106 -18.09 -11.22 -44.56
C GLY A 106 -17.19 -10.29 -45.39
N GLY A 107 -17.79 -9.28 -46.02
CA GLY A 107 -17.09 -8.26 -46.79
C GLY A 107 -16.33 -7.29 -45.89
N ASN A 108 -15.20 -6.79 -46.38
CA ASN A 108 -14.40 -5.81 -45.66
C ASN A 108 -15.04 -4.42 -45.72
N ALA A 109 -14.78 -3.58 -44.73
CA ALA A 109 -15.19 -2.19 -44.70
C ALA A 109 -13.98 -1.29 -44.50
N SER A 110 -13.83 -0.24 -45.30
CA SER A 110 -12.75 0.73 -45.14
C SER A 110 -13.22 2.17 -45.29
N LEU A 111 -12.73 3.04 -44.41
CA LEU A 111 -12.88 4.48 -44.50
C LEU A 111 -11.52 5.13 -44.77
N GLN A 112 -11.45 5.97 -45.79
CA GLN A 112 -10.36 6.91 -46.02
C GLN A 112 -10.87 8.34 -45.86
N LEU A 113 -10.44 9.01 -44.81
CA LEU A 113 -10.81 10.40 -44.50
C LEU A 113 -9.61 11.30 -44.80
N THR A 114 -9.81 12.33 -45.61
CA THR A 114 -8.82 13.39 -45.84
C THR A 114 -9.44 14.71 -45.45
N ALA A 115 -8.76 15.53 -44.65
CA ALA A 115 -9.14 16.92 -44.43
C ALA A 115 -8.11 17.83 -45.06
N THR A 116 -8.49 18.52 -46.13
CA THR A 116 -7.68 19.63 -46.66
C THR A 116 -7.82 20.85 -45.75
N PRO A 117 -6.81 21.74 -45.67
CA PRO A 117 -6.85 22.94 -44.84
C PRO A 117 -7.93 23.89 -45.36
N GLN A 118 -9.15 23.79 -44.81
CA GLN A 118 -10.29 24.64 -45.13
C GLN A 118 -10.94 25.11 -43.82
N PRO A 119 -11.63 26.27 -43.81
CA PRO A 119 -12.17 26.92 -42.62
C PRO A 119 -13.40 26.20 -41.98
N ALA A 120 -13.53 24.88 -42.15
CA ALA A 120 -14.70 24.14 -41.68
C ALA A 120 -14.59 23.74 -40.21
N ILE A 121 -15.69 23.95 -39.48
CA ILE A 121 -15.88 23.63 -38.07
C ILE A 121 -15.91 22.10 -37.90
N PHE A 122 -14.91 21.55 -37.21
CA PHE A 122 -14.76 20.11 -36.93
C PHE A 122 -15.23 19.72 -35.52
N ASP A 123 -16.34 20.30 -35.05
CA ASP A 123 -16.83 20.00 -33.72
C ASP A 123 -17.76 18.77 -33.73
N GLY A 124 -17.32 17.70 -33.08
CA GLY A 124 -18.17 16.55 -32.71
C GLY A 124 -18.52 15.52 -33.79
N ARG A 125 -17.69 15.35 -34.83
CA ARG A 125 -17.97 14.34 -35.89
C ARG A 125 -17.54 12.93 -35.50
N GLN A 126 -18.38 11.95 -35.80
CA GLN A 126 -18.13 10.53 -35.51
C GLN A 126 -18.26 9.66 -36.77
N TYR A 127 -17.24 8.85 -37.02
CA TYR A 127 -17.19 7.90 -38.15
C TYR A 127 -17.09 6.47 -37.66
N ILE A 128 -17.99 5.60 -38.13
CA ILE A 128 -18.03 4.19 -37.73
C ILE A 128 -17.86 3.28 -38.96
N VAL A 129 -16.88 2.38 -38.91
CA VAL A 129 -16.62 1.36 -39.92
C VAL A 129 -16.85 -0.02 -39.32
N THR A 130 -17.68 -0.84 -39.96
CA THR A 130 -17.99 -2.19 -39.47
C THR A 130 -17.78 -3.22 -40.57
N GLY A 131 -16.92 -4.22 -40.34
CA GLY A 131 -16.76 -5.35 -41.26
C GLY A 131 -18.04 -6.18 -41.33
N GLY A 132 -18.31 -6.80 -42.48
CA GLY A 132 -19.46 -7.67 -42.65
C GLY A 132 -19.34 -8.95 -41.83
N ASN A 133 -20.44 -9.50 -41.33
CA ASN A 133 -20.41 -10.77 -40.61
C ASN A 133 -20.20 -11.95 -41.58
N GLY A 134 -19.49 -12.98 -41.15
CA GLY A 134 -19.41 -14.25 -41.86
C GLY A 134 -20.75 -14.99 -41.84
N GLY A 135 -21.07 -15.69 -42.93
CA GLY A 135 -22.25 -16.53 -43.03
C GLY A 135 -22.11 -17.80 -42.19
N ASN A 136 -23.22 -18.33 -41.69
CA ASN A 136 -23.20 -19.61 -40.98
C ASN A 136 -23.03 -20.78 -41.97
N ALA A 137 -22.40 -21.86 -41.54
CA ALA A 137 -22.45 -23.14 -42.24
C ALA A 137 -23.89 -23.67 -42.32
N GLY A 138 -24.18 -24.42 -43.37
CA GLY A 138 -25.40 -25.23 -43.43
C GLY A 138 -25.34 -26.39 -42.45
N THR A 139 -26.47 -27.08 -42.28
CA THR A 139 -26.56 -28.32 -41.49
C THR A 139 -26.35 -29.53 -42.39
N PRO A 140 -25.58 -30.55 -41.98
CA PRO A 140 -25.49 -31.80 -42.74
C PRO A 140 -26.83 -32.53 -42.80
N GLY A 141 -27.13 -33.16 -43.92
CA GLY A 141 -28.31 -34.01 -44.05
C GLY A 141 -28.20 -35.23 -43.13
N THR A 142 -29.31 -35.62 -42.50
CA THR A 142 -29.40 -36.82 -41.64
C THR A 142 -30.17 -37.93 -42.34
N GLY A 143 -29.81 -39.21 -42.14
CA GLY A 143 -30.52 -40.36 -42.72
C GLY A 143 -29.61 -41.39 -43.39
N GLY A 144 -30.17 -42.57 -43.71
CA GLY A 144 -29.44 -43.65 -44.38
C GLY A 144 -28.31 -44.26 -43.55
N THR A 145 -27.08 -44.28 -44.07
CA THR A 145 -25.90 -44.85 -43.39
C THR A 145 -25.20 -43.89 -42.43
N GLY A 146 -25.62 -42.63 -42.35
CA GLY A 146 -25.02 -41.62 -41.47
C GLY A 146 -25.23 -40.19 -41.95
N ALA A 147 -24.89 -39.21 -41.10
CA ALA A 147 -24.93 -37.80 -41.47
C ALA A 147 -23.86 -37.46 -42.54
N GLY A 148 -24.14 -36.45 -43.36
CA GLY A 148 -23.15 -35.91 -44.30
C GLY A 148 -22.01 -35.17 -43.62
N ALA A 149 -21.00 -34.78 -44.40
CA ALA A 149 -19.88 -33.98 -43.90
C ALA A 149 -20.33 -32.58 -43.46
N SER A 150 -19.74 -32.12 -42.36
CA SER A 150 -19.91 -30.76 -41.86
C SER A 150 -19.17 -29.71 -42.67
N ALA A 151 -19.55 -28.45 -42.49
CA ALA A 151 -18.93 -27.32 -43.18
C ALA A 151 -18.49 -26.22 -42.23
N ALA A 152 -17.60 -25.36 -42.75
CA ALA A 152 -17.08 -24.22 -42.02
C ALA A 152 -18.03 -23.03 -42.05
N GLY A 153 -18.06 -22.26 -40.96
CA GLY A 153 -18.62 -20.92 -40.96
C GLY A 153 -17.69 -19.94 -41.68
N GLY A 154 -18.25 -18.89 -42.28
CA GLY A 154 -17.47 -17.86 -42.95
C GLY A 154 -16.71 -16.98 -41.96
N THR A 155 -15.55 -16.45 -42.33
CA THR A 155 -14.83 -15.47 -41.50
C THR A 155 -15.55 -14.12 -41.49
N GLY A 156 -15.42 -13.36 -40.40
CA GLY A 156 -15.85 -11.96 -40.36
C GLY A 156 -14.95 -11.07 -41.22
N GLY A 157 -15.53 -10.05 -41.84
CA GLY A 157 -14.81 -9.06 -42.64
C GLY A 157 -14.00 -8.10 -41.77
N THR A 158 -12.90 -7.56 -42.31
CA THR A 158 -12.06 -6.60 -41.59
C THR A 158 -12.66 -5.19 -41.63
N ALA A 159 -12.43 -4.38 -40.60
CA ALA A 159 -12.74 -2.96 -40.60
C ALA A 159 -11.46 -2.12 -40.54
N GLN A 160 -11.32 -1.15 -41.43
CA GLN A 160 -10.15 -0.28 -41.48
C GLN A 160 -10.55 1.21 -41.53
N VAL A 161 -9.92 2.03 -40.72
CA VAL A 161 -9.99 3.50 -40.81
C VAL A 161 -8.60 4.04 -41.08
N ASN A 162 -8.45 4.89 -42.09
CA ASN A 162 -7.27 5.69 -42.33
C ASN A 162 -7.69 7.16 -42.45
N ALA A 163 -7.37 7.98 -41.45
CA ALA A 163 -7.71 9.39 -41.42
C ALA A 163 -6.45 10.26 -41.50
N ASP A 164 -6.43 11.22 -42.42
CA ASP A 164 -5.40 12.24 -42.57
C ASP A 164 -6.03 13.63 -42.42
N ILE A 165 -5.74 14.32 -41.33
CA ILE A 165 -6.46 15.53 -40.90
C ILE A 165 -5.50 16.72 -40.84
N ALA A 166 -5.61 17.66 -41.77
CA ALA A 166 -4.86 18.92 -41.70
C ALA A 166 -5.72 20.07 -41.15
N GLY A 167 -5.37 20.59 -39.97
CA GLY A 167 -5.92 21.81 -39.39
C GLY A 167 -5.23 23.07 -39.93
N SER A 168 -6.01 24.13 -40.15
CA SER A 168 -5.54 25.47 -40.56
C SER A 168 -5.82 26.51 -39.47
N ALA A 169 -4.93 27.49 -39.27
CA ALA A 169 -5.18 28.62 -38.37
C ALA A 169 -5.94 29.74 -39.11
N TYR A 170 -6.98 30.29 -38.47
CA TYR A 170 -7.69 31.48 -38.95
C TYR A 170 -8.01 32.44 -37.79
N GLY A 171 -7.32 33.59 -37.75
CA GLY A 171 -7.62 34.66 -36.79
C GLY A 171 -7.41 34.32 -35.31
N THR A 172 -8.12 35.02 -34.41
CA THR A 172 -8.03 34.88 -32.94
C THR A 172 -9.02 33.87 -32.34
N THR A 173 -9.88 33.25 -33.16
CA THR A 173 -10.88 32.28 -32.71
C THR A 173 -10.43 30.87 -33.06
N VAL A 174 -9.87 30.19 -32.07
CA VAL A 174 -9.39 28.81 -32.16
C VAL A 174 -10.57 27.86 -31.94
N LEU A 175 -11.08 27.22 -32.99
CA LEU A 175 -11.98 26.06 -32.87
C LEU A 175 -11.12 24.80 -32.91
N ALA A 176 -11.19 23.99 -31.86
CA ALA A 176 -10.41 22.75 -31.73
C ALA A 176 -10.98 21.68 -32.67
N PRO A 177 -10.24 21.22 -33.70
CA PRO A 177 -10.68 20.07 -34.47
C PRO A 177 -10.70 18.82 -33.57
N ARG A 178 -11.86 18.17 -33.47
CA ARG A 178 -12.07 16.88 -32.80
C ARG A 178 -12.61 15.89 -33.82
N VAL A 179 -11.87 14.81 -34.05
CA VAL A 179 -12.31 13.69 -34.88
C VAL A 179 -12.23 12.41 -34.04
N ASP A 180 -13.39 11.74 -33.90
CA ASP A 180 -13.51 10.43 -33.27
C ASP A 180 -13.85 9.39 -34.34
N THR A 181 -12.99 8.38 -34.48
CA THR A 181 -13.20 7.28 -35.43
C THR A 181 -13.29 5.94 -34.73
N GLN A 182 -14.10 5.04 -35.29
CA GLN A 182 -14.31 3.70 -34.76
C GLN A 182 -14.25 2.66 -35.89
N ALA A 183 -13.42 1.63 -35.73
CA ALA A 183 -13.43 0.43 -36.56
C ALA A 183 -13.91 -0.78 -35.74
N THR A 184 -14.78 -1.62 -36.32
CA THR A 184 -15.28 -2.84 -35.69
C THR A 184 -15.23 -4.00 -36.68
N GLY A 185 -14.41 -5.01 -36.43
CA GLY A 185 -14.35 -6.21 -37.26
C GLY A 185 -15.69 -6.96 -37.25
N GLY A 186 -16.01 -7.63 -38.36
CA GLY A 186 -17.21 -8.44 -38.48
C GLY A 186 -17.13 -9.71 -37.64
N ASN A 187 -18.26 -10.24 -37.20
CA ASN A 187 -18.27 -11.50 -36.47
C ASN A 187 -18.04 -12.69 -37.40
N GLY A 188 -17.40 -13.73 -36.91
CA GLY A 188 -17.29 -15.01 -37.60
C GLY A 188 -18.61 -15.78 -37.62
N GLY A 189 -18.85 -16.52 -38.68
CA GLY A 189 -20.00 -17.39 -38.86
C GLY A 189 -19.89 -18.68 -38.05
N ASN A 190 -21.03 -19.21 -37.60
CA ASN A 190 -21.07 -20.46 -36.87
C ASN A 190 -20.90 -21.66 -37.81
N GLY A 191 -20.27 -22.73 -37.34
CA GLY A 191 -20.04 -23.96 -38.09
C GLY A 191 -19.19 -24.93 -37.28
N ASP A 192 -19.10 -26.20 -37.69
CA ASP A 192 -18.29 -27.18 -36.93
C ASP A 192 -16.79 -26.87 -37.00
N ILE A 193 -16.39 -26.18 -38.08
CA ILE A 193 -15.20 -25.33 -38.10
C ILE A 193 -15.72 -23.90 -38.09
N ALA A 194 -15.77 -23.27 -36.93
CA ALA A 194 -16.28 -21.92 -36.81
C ALA A 194 -15.38 -20.90 -37.55
N GLY A 195 -15.98 -19.83 -38.07
CA GLY A 195 -15.26 -18.75 -38.73
C GLY A 195 -14.62 -17.79 -37.72
N ALA A 196 -13.40 -17.34 -37.98
CA ALA A 196 -12.73 -16.34 -37.14
C ALA A 196 -13.42 -14.97 -37.20
N GLY A 197 -13.31 -14.19 -36.12
CA GLY A 197 -13.72 -12.79 -36.11
C GLY A 197 -12.80 -11.93 -36.98
N GLY A 198 -13.37 -10.90 -37.61
CA GLY A 198 -12.64 -9.94 -38.43
C GLY A 198 -11.74 -9.02 -37.61
N ALA A 199 -10.61 -8.60 -38.17
CA ALA A 199 -9.73 -7.63 -37.52
C ALA A 199 -10.27 -6.19 -37.62
N ALA A 200 -9.85 -5.32 -36.72
CA ALA A 200 -10.08 -3.88 -36.78
C ALA A 200 -8.76 -3.09 -36.73
N ASP A 201 -8.60 -2.13 -37.63
CA ASP A 201 -7.43 -1.25 -37.72
C ASP A 201 -7.86 0.23 -37.80
N VAL A 202 -7.25 1.08 -36.98
CA VAL A 202 -7.45 2.54 -37.02
C VAL A 202 -6.09 3.23 -37.13
N GLN A 203 -5.88 3.97 -38.21
CA GLN A 203 -4.69 4.79 -38.44
C GLN A 203 -5.10 6.26 -38.54
N LEU A 204 -4.51 7.08 -37.68
CA LEU A 204 -4.78 8.52 -37.60
C LEU A 204 -3.51 9.30 -37.89
N ARG A 205 -3.58 10.25 -38.80
CA ARG A 205 -2.55 11.24 -39.09
C ARG A 205 -3.18 12.63 -38.94
N ALA A 206 -2.53 13.52 -38.22
CA ALA A 206 -3.03 14.88 -38.04
C ALA A 206 -1.91 15.92 -38.06
N SER A 207 -2.20 17.11 -38.59
CA SER A 207 -1.30 18.26 -38.50
C SER A 207 -2.08 19.49 -38.06
N GLY A 208 -1.65 20.16 -36.99
CA GLY A 208 -2.28 21.35 -36.43
C GLY A 208 -1.50 22.63 -36.71
N ALA A 209 -2.22 23.74 -36.89
CA ALA A 209 -1.62 25.07 -36.99
C ALA A 209 -1.17 25.61 -35.61
N PRO A 210 -0.34 26.68 -35.55
CA PRO A 210 0.15 27.23 -34.28
C PRO A 210 -1.02 27.65 -33.37
N SER A 211 -0.86 27.50 -32.04
CA SER A 211 -1.78 27.99 -31.00
C SER A 211 -3.18 27.37 -30.89
N ALA A 212 -3.53 26.38 -31.72
CA ALA A 212 -4.78 25.62 -31.57
C ALA A 212 -4.60 24.32 -30.78
N THR A 213 -5.56 23.97 -29.91
CA THR A 213 -5.61 22.64 -29.29
C THR A 213 -6.10 21.63 -30.32
N LEU A 214 -5.27 20.63 -30.64
CA LEU A 214 -5.64 19.52 -31.53
C LEU A 214 -5.99 18.28 -30.68
N THR A 215 -7.18 17.70 -30.88
CA THR A 215 -7.61 16.47 -30.20
C THR A 215 -7.98 15.39 -31.22
N VAL A 216 -7.33 14.23 -31.14
CA VAL A 216 -7.56 13.12 -32.08
C VAL A 216 -7.79 11.82 -31.32
N GLY A 217 -8.90 11.13 -31.63
CA GLY A 217 -9.32 9.89 -30.97
C GLY A 217 -9.62 8.76 -31.97
N GLY A 218 -9.07 7.58 -31.72
CA GLY A 218 -9.31 6.38 -32.54
C GLY A 218 -9.64 5.15 -31.70
N SER A 219 -10.67 4.41 -32.09
CA SER A 219 -11.10 3.18 -31.40
C SER A 219 -11.17 1.97 -32.35
N ALA A 220 -10.50 0.87 -32.04
CA ALA A 220 -10.57 -0.38 -32.81
C ALA A 220 -11.15 -1.53 -31.97
N TYR A 221 -12.11 -2.27 -32.53
CA TYR A 221 -12.77 -3.41 -31.88
C TYR A 221 -12.69 -4.64 -32.77
N GLY A 222 -11.99 -5.69 -32.34
CA GLY A 222 -11.95 -6.95 -33.05
C GLY A 222 -13.33 -7.62 -33.08
N GLY A 223 -13.64 -8.31 -34.18
CA GLY A 223 -14.89 -9.07 -34.33
C GLY A 223 -14.91 -10.31 -33.46
N THR A 224 -16.10 -10.78 -33.06
CA THR A 224 -16.20 -12.03 -32.28
C THR A 224 -16.00 -13.26 -33.17
N GLY A 225 -15.38 -14.31 -32.62
CA GLY A 225 -15.27 -15.59 -33.31
C GLY A 225 -16.60 -16.35 -33.36
N GLY A 226 -16.83 -17.10 -34.43
CA GLY A 226 -17.99 -17.96 -34.58
C GLY A 226 -17.99 -19.12 -33.59
N SER A 227 -19.17 -19.67 -33.31
CA SER A 227 -19.35 -20.84 -32.44
C SER A 227 -19.50 -22.14 -33.22
N ALA A 228 -19.11 -23.25 -32.59
CA ALA A 228 -19.41 -24.59 -33.07
C ALA A 228 -20.93 -24.84 -33.05
N LEU A 229 -21.47 -25.48 -34.09
CA LEU A 229 -22.89 -25.87 -34.16
C LEU A 229 -23.12 -27.28 -33.59
N THR A 230 -22.18 -28.18 -33.85
CA THR A 230 -22.11 -29.53 -33.26
C THR A 230 -20.73 -29.76 -32.64
N SER A 231 -20.20 -30.99 -32.60
CA SER A 231 -18.87 -31.25 -32.03
C SER A 231 -17.78 -30.52 -32.82
N GLY A 232 -17.15 -29.52 -32.22
CA GLY A 232 -16.19 -28.65 -32.89
C GLY A 232 -15.62 -27.53 -32.02
N ASN A 233 -14.58 -26.89 -32.52
CA ASN A 233 -13.92 -25.79 -31.83
C ASN A 233 -14.62 -24.46 -32.12
N GLY A 234 -14.69 -23.61 -31.10
CA GLY A 234 -15.01 -22.19 -31.30
C GLY A 234 -13.85 -21.47 -31.98
N ALA A 235 -14.15 -20.46 -32.80
CA ALA A 235 -13.12 -19.71 -33.50
C ALA A 235 -12.54 -18.57 -32.66
N ALA A 236 -11.31 -18.17 -32.95
CA ALA A 236 -10.71 -17.02 -32.29
C ALA A 236 -11.44 -15.70 -32.62
N GLY A 237 -11.43 -14.79 -31.65
CA GLY A 237 -11.81 -13.39 -31.89
C GLY A 237 -10.78 -12.65 -32.73
N GLY A 238 -11.21 -11.59 -33.41
CA GLY A 238 -10.37 -10.75 -34.24
C GLY A 238 -9.44 -9.86 -33.42
N ASN A 239 -8.29 -9.50 -33.98
CA ASN A 239 -7.35 -8.57 -33.35
C ASN A 239 -7.77 -7.11 -33.60
N ALA A 240 -7.38 -6.22 -32.68
CA ALA A 240 -7.56 -4.77 -32.82
C ALA A 240 -6.22 -4.03 -32.77
N THR A 241 -6.03 -3.10 -33.71
CA THR A 241 -4.83 -2.27 -33.82
C THR A 241 -5.22 -0.79 -33.96
N GLY A 242 -4.48 0.09 -33.29
CA GLY A 242 -4.71 1.53 -33.36
C GLY A 242 -3.38 2.30 -33.39
N ALA A 243 -3.26 3.27 -34.30
CA ALA A 243 -2.07 4.10 -34.42
C ALA A 243 -2.45 5.56 -34.61
N ALA A 244 -1.74 6.47 -33.95
CA ALA A 244 -1.92 7.91 -34.13
C ALA A 244 -0.58 8.62 -34.36
N THR A 245 -0.53 9.50 -35.36
CA THR A 245 0.61 10.38 -35.65
C THR A 245 0.14 11.82 -35.73
N ALA A 246 0.75 12.75 -34.98
CA ALA A 246 0.36 14.16 -35.08
C ALA A 246 1.51 15.17 -34.96
N THR A 247 1.41 16.29 -35.67
CA THR A 247 2.37 17.41 -35.56
C THR A 247 1.63 18.72 -35.35
N ALA A 248 1.96 19.49 -34.33
CA ALA A 248 1.36 20.80 -34.05
C ALA A 248 2.38 21.75 -33.40
N ASN A 249 2.14 23.06 -33.47
CA ASN A 249 2.88 24.08 -32.73
C ASN A 249 1.98 24.71 -31.64
N GLY A 250 1.37 23.85 -30.81
CA GLY A 250 0.34 24.19 -29.84
C GLY A 250 -0.07 22.96 -29.01
N PRO A 251 -0.98 23.10 -28.03
CA PRO A 251 -1.40 21.98 -27.19
C PRO A 251 -1.96 20.80 -28.02
N LEU A 252 -1.58 19.58 -27.66
CA LEU A 252 -1.92 18.38 -28.41
C LEU A 252 -2.37 17.26 -27.47
N SER A 253 -3.52 16.65 -27.78
CA SER A 253 -4.10 15.54 -27.03
C SER A 253 -4.46 14.40 -27.98
N LEU A 254 -3.90 13.21 -27.75
CA LEU A 254 -4.15 12.03 -28.58
C LEU A 254 -4.66 10.86 -27.74
N GLY A 255 -5.61 10.09 -28.28
CA GLY A 255 -6.14 8.88 -27.67
C GLY A 255 -6.28 7.72 -28.66
N VAL A 256 -5.73 6.56 -28.29
CA VAL A 256 -5.91 5.28 -29.00
C VAL A 256 -6.51 4.26 -28.05
N TYR A 257 -7.64 3.67 -28.44
CA TYR A 257 -8.36 2.65 -27.68
C TYR A 257 -8.50 1.38 -28.54
N THR A 258 -8.02 0.23 -28.06
CA THR A 258 -8.14 -1.03 -28.81
C THR A 258 -8.65 -2.16 -27.94
N TYR A 259 -9.57 -2.94 -28.50
CA TYR A 259 -10.26 -4.04 -27.84
C TYR A 259 -10.23 -5.28 -28.73
N GLY A 260 -9.56 -6.33 -28.29
CA GLY A 260 -9.58 -7.63 -28.97
C GLY A 260 -10.99 -8.23 -28.98
N GLY A 261 -11.33 -8.97 -30.03
CA GLY A 261 -12.61 -9.64 -30.16
C GLY A 261 -12.74 -10.85 -29.25
N ALA A 262 -13.95 -11.17 -28.79
CA ALA A 262 -14.17 -12.39 -28.00
C ALA A 262 -14.05 -13.66 -28.85
N GLY A 263 -13.57 -14.75 -28.26
CA GLY A 263 -13.57 -16.07 -28.88
C GLY A 263 -14.96 -16.72 -28.89
N GLY A 264 -15.21 -17.57 -29.88
CA GLY A 264 -16.48 -18.29 -30.02
C GLY A 264 -16.60 -19.53 -29.15
N THR A 265 -17.82 -20.07 -29.02
CA THR A 265 -18.08 -21.24 -28.17
C THR A 265 -17.67 -22.55 -28.86
N GLY A 266 -16.97 -23.43 -28.15
CA GLY A 266 -16.70 -24.81 -28.58
C GLY A 266 -17.68 -25.80 -27.95
N ILE A 267 -17.94 -26.92 -28.64
CA ILE A 267 -18.89 -27.95 -28.22
C ILE A 267 -18.28 -29.33 -28.45
N GLY A 268 -18.47 -30.27 -27.52
CA GLY A 268 -18.07 -31.68 -27.69
C GLY A 268 -16.72 -32.05 -27.05
N SER A 269 -16.59 -33.31 -26.66
CA SER A 269 -15.36 -33.84 -26.04
C SER A 269 -14.16 -33.74 -26.97
N GLY A 270 -13.03 -33.23 -26.46
CA GLY A 270 -11.80 -33.04 -27.24
C GLY A 270 -11.75 -31.73 -28.05
N SER A 271 -12.80 -30.91 -27.97
CA SER A 271 -12.84 -29.58 -28.57
C SER A 271 -12.58 -28.47 -27.54
N SER A 272 -12.43 -27.24 -28.01
CA SER A 272 -12.25 -26.07 -27.16
C SER A 272 -13.02 -24.83 -27.64
N GLY A 273 -13.30 -23.91 -26.72
CA GLY A 273 -13.65 -22.54 -27.09
C GLY A 273 -12.55 -21.87 -27.93
N GLY A 274 -12.89 -20.75 -28.56
CA GLY A 274 -11.94 -19.91 -29.27
C GLY A 274 -11.20 -18.97 -28.33
N ARG A 275 -9.94 -18.66 -28.62
CA ARG A 275 -9.20 -17.66 -27.81
C ARG A 275 -9.72 -16.25 -28.06
N GLY A 276 -9.60 -15.39 -27.05
CA GLY A 276 -9.79 -13.95 -27.23
C GLY A 276 -8.73 -13.34 -28.15
N GLY A 277 -9.11 -12.32 -28.92
CA GLY A 277 -8.22 -11.57 -29.80
C GLY A 277 -7.26 -10.65 -29.03
N GLY A 278 -6.15 -10.29 -29.67
CA GLY A 278 -5.17 -9.36 -29.12
C GLY A 278 -5.53 -7.89 -29.36
N ALA A 279 -4.91 -7.00 -28.59
CA ALA A 279 -5.03 -5.55 -28.72
C ALA A 279 -3.63 -4.92 -28.75
N SER A 280 -3.41 -3.97 -29.67
CA SER A 280 -2.12 -3.28 -29.81
C SER A 280 -2.32 -1.82 -30.21
N GLY A 281 -1.41 -0.94 -29.80
CA GLY A 281 -1.48 0.45 -30.23
C GLY A 281 -0.18 1.23 -30.12
N SER A 282 -0.07 2.29 -30.93
CA SER A 282 1.11 3.14 -30.99
C SER A 282 0.75 4.61 -31.25
N MET A 283 1.66 5.50 -30.89
CA MET A 283 1.47 6.94 -30.96
C MET A 283 2.78 7.67 -31.20
N GLN A 284 2.76 8.60 -32.15
CA GLN A 284 3.88 9.50 -32.43
C GLN A 284 3.35 10.94 -32.48
N ALA A 285 4.03 11.87 -31.81
CA ALA A 285 3.61 13.26 -31.89
C ALA A 285 4.71 14.28 -31.63
N ASP A 286 4.59 15.45 -32.23
CA ASP A 286 5.40 16.64 -31.93
C ASP A 286 4.48 17.85 -31.70
N ALA A 287 4.55 18.47 -30.53
CA ALA A 287 3.75 19.63 -30.14
C ALA A 287 4.54 20.96 -30.14
N GLY A 288 5.81 20.93 -30.57
CA GLY A 288 6.70 22.09 -30.51
C GLY A 288 6.82 22.60 -29.07
N SER A 289 6.28 23.79 -28.79
CA SER A 289 6.26 24.40 -27.46
C SER A 289 4.97 24.21 -26.65
N GLY A 290 3.96 23.54 -27.22
CA GLY A 290 2.68 23.29 -26.54
C GLY A 290 2.71 22.06 -25.65
N ASP A 291 1.79 21.98 -24.69
CA ASP A 291 1.64 20.79 -23.85
C ASP A 291 1.17 19.58 -24.68
N LEU A 292 1.69 18.39 -24.37
CA LEU A 292 1.44 17.16 -25.11
C LEU A 292 0.92 16.07 -24.18
N ARG A 293 -0.27 15.55 -24.45
CA ARG A 293 -0.85 14.38 -23.80
C ARG A 293 -1.05 13.24 -24.80
N GLY A 294 -0.53 12.07 -24.48
CA GLY A 294 -0.76 10.84 -25.22
C GLY A 294 -1.36 9.73 -24.35
N ALA A 295 -2.45 9.13 -24.80
CA ALA A 295 -3.12 8.02 -24.12
C ALA A 295 -3.29 6.79 -25.03
N VAL A 296 -2.87 5.62 -24.55
CA VAL A 296 -3.02 4.32 -25.21
C VAL A 296 -3.68 3.34 -24.24
N TRP A 297 -4.85 2.82 -24.63
CA TRP A 297 -5.66 1.87 -23.86
C TRP A 297 -5.87 0.60 -24.65
N LEU A 298 -5.47 -0.54 -24.09
CA LEU A 298 -5.45 -1.83 -24.77
C LEU A 298 -6.15 -2.87 -23.91
N THR A 299 -7.12 -3.58 -24.49
CA THR A 299 -7.87 -4.64 -23.79
C THR A 299 -7.91 -5.90 -24.64
N GLY A 300 -7.40 -7.03 -24.12
CA GLY A 300 -7.51 -8.32 -24.78
C GLY A 300 -8.95 -8.82 -24.80
N GLY A 301 -9.31 -9.60 -25.82
CA GLY A 301 -10.65 -10.16 -25.96
C GLY A 301 -10.92 -11.30 -24.96
N ASP A 302 -12.19 -11.54 -24.64
CA ASP A 302 -12.55 -12.66 -23.76
C ASP A 302 -12.39 -14.02 -24.46
N GLY A 303 -12.06 -15.05 -23.70
CA GLY A 303 -12.00 -16.43 -24.15
C GLY A 303 -13.40 -17.01 -24.37
N GLY A 304 -13.52 -17.89 -25.36
CA GLY A 304 -14.74 -18.58 -25.72
C GLY A 304 -15.13 -19.68 -24.72
N ALA A 305 -16.43 -19.87 -24.55
CA ALA A 305 -16.96 -20.91 -23.68
C ALA A 305 -16.71 -22.33 -24.24
N GLY A 306 -16.68 -23.32 -23.35
CA GLY A 306 -16.66 -24.74 -23.71
C GLY A 306 -17.93 -25.44 -23.21
N ARG A 307 -18.57 -26.28 -24.04
CA ARG A 307 -19.79 -27.02 -23.71
C ARG A 307 -19.70 -28.49 -24.08
N GLY A 308 -20.45 -29.35 -23.39
CA GLY A 308 -20.59 -30.76 -23.77
C GLY A 308 -19.26 -31.53 -23.82
N GLY A 309 -18.34 -31.22 -22.91
CA GLY A 309 -16.99 -31.80 -22.87
C GLY A 309 -15.89 -30.97 -23.56
N ALA A 310 -16.23 -29.86 -24.23
CA ALA A 310 -15.23 -28.94 -24.78
C ALA A 310 -14.64 -28.05 -23.70
N THR A 311 -13.32 -27.83 -23.70
CA THR A 311 -12.65 -26.96 -22.71
C THR A 311 -12.88 -25.49 -23.03
N ALA A 312 -13.10 -24.63 -22.03
CA ALA A 312 -13.11 -23.19 -22.27
C ALA A 312 -11.71 -22.67 -22.64
N ALA A 313 -11.67 -21.57 -23.40
CA ALA A 313 -10.43 -20.97 -23.88
C ALA A 313 -9.98 -19.78 -23.03
N ALA A 314 -8.69 -19.46 -23.14
CA ALA A 314 -8.11 -18.33 -22.44
C ALA A 314 -8.55 -16.98 -23.05
N GLY A 315 -8.55 -15.95 -22.21
CA GLY A 315 -8.63 -14.55 -22.65
C GLY A 315 -7.38 -14.13 -23.43
N GLY A 316 -7.49 -13.04 -24.19
CA GLY A 316 -6.40 -12.48 -24.97
C GLY A 316 -5.38 -11.77 -24.08
N ASP A 317 -4.10 -12.01 -24.34
CA ASP A 317 -3.00 -11.30 -23.70
C ASP A 317 -2.80 -9.90 -24.33
N VAL A 318 -2.23 -8.98 -23.55
CA VAL A 318 -1.84 -7.64 -24.01
C VAL A 318 -0.40 -7.35 -23.60
N THR A 319 0.43 -6.98 -24.57
CA THR A 319 1.80 -6.51 -24.35
C THR A 319 2.02 -5.18 -25.06
N ALA A 320 2.48 -4.17 -24.33
CA ALA A 320 2.73 -2.84 -24.86
C ALA A 320 3.97 -2.22 -24.23
N HIS A 321 5.05 -2.20 -25.01
CA HIS A 321 6.31 -1.60 -24.59
C HIS A 321 6.61 -0.41 -25.48
N ASN A 322 6.81 0.75 -24.87
CA ASN A 322 7.17 2.00 -25.56
C ASN A 322 6.26 2.33 -26.75
N PRO A 323 4.92 2.35 -26.60
CA PRO A 323 4.03 2.68 -27.72
C PRO A 323 4.11 4.16 -28.10
N PHE A 324 5.00 4.96 -27.50
CA PHE A 324 5.06 6.40 -27.63
C PHE A 324 6.36 6.89 -28.25
N ALA A 325 6.25 7.81 -29.21
CA ALA A 325 7.32 8.65 -29.74
C ALA A 325 6.86 10.12 -29.71
N LEU A 326 6.87 10.71 -28.51
CA LEU A 326 6.30 12.03 -28.23
C LEU A 326 7.39 13.09 -28.03
N ARG A 327 7.18 14.30 -28.54
CA ARG A 327 8.13 15.42 -28.47
C ARG A 327 7.42 16.74 -28.13
N THR A 328 7.88 17.40 -27.07
CA THR A 328 7.50 18.78 -26.74
C THR A 328 8.58 19.50 -25.92
N THR A 329 8.60 20.84 -25.89
CA THR A 329 9.29 21.64 -24.85
C THR A 329 8.37 22.11 -23.72
N GLY A 330 7.05 21.98 -23.88
CA GLY A 330 6.03 22.17 -22.85
C GLY A 330 5.94 20.99 -21.88
N LYS A 331 4.76 20.77 -21.29
CA LYS A 331 4.52 19.61 -20.42
C LYS A 331 4.27 18.35 -21.25
N LEU A 332 4.80 17.22 -20.80
CA LEU A 332 4.56 15.91 -21.42
C LEU A 332 3.78 15.01 -20.45
N GLU A 333 2.63 14.49 -20.90
CA GLU A 333 1.83 13.50 -20.19
C GLU A 333 1.68 12.22 -21.04
N MET A 334 1.96 11.07 -20.44
CA MET A 334 1.90 9.76 -21.10
C MET A 334 1.04 8.82 -20.25
N GLN A 335 0.01 8.22 -20.85
CA GLN A 335 -0.88 7.27 -20.18
C GLN A 335 -0.94 5.96 -20.96
N LEU A 336 -0.38 4.89 -20.40
CA LEU A 336 -0.47 3.54 -20.96
C LEU A 336 -1.31 2.65 -20.05
N SER A 337 -2.36 2.04 -20.57
CA SER A 337 -3.19 1.08 -19.85
C SER A 337 -3.34 -0.20 -20.67
N ALA A 338 -2.99 -1.34 -20.07
CA ALA A 338 -3.13 -2.67 -20.65
C ALA A 338 -4.02 -3.55 -19.76
N SER A 339 -5.00 -4.24 -20.35
CA SER A 339 -5.84 -5.21 -19.65
C SER A 339 -5.88 -6.52 -20.43
N GLY A 340 -5.60 -7.63 -19.75
CA GLY A 340 -5.83 -8.95 -20.31
C GLY A 340 -7.32 -9.27 -20.39
N GLY A 341 -7.72 -10.11 -21.35
CA GLY A 341 -9.10 -10.56 -21.51
C GLY A 341 -9.51 -11.61 -20.47
N SER A 342 -10.80 -11.77 -20.21
CA SER A 342 -11.28 -12.81 -19.28
C SER A 342 -11.21 -14.19 -19.91
N GLY A 343 -10.98 -15.23 -19.11
CA GLY A 343 -11.09 -16.61 -19.56
C GLY A 343 -12.54 -17.05 -19.80
N GLY A 344 -12.74 -17.96 -20.75
CA GLY A 344 -14.04 -18.50 -21.11
C GLY A 344 -14.65 -19.38 -20.02
N ARG A 345 -15.98 -19.51 -20.02
CA ARG A 345 -16.72 -20.38 -19.10
C ARG A 345 -16.73 -21.83 -19.60
N GLY A 346 -16.33 -22.76 -18.75
CA GLY A 346 -16.51 -24.20 -18.96
C GLY A 346 -17.87 -24.66 -18.44
N TYR A 347 -18.70 -25.24 -19.31
CA TYR A 347 -19.94 -25.90 -18.95
C TYR A 347 -19.68 -27.41 -18.87
N ASP A 348 -19.63 -27.95 -17.65
CA ASP A 348 -19.24 -29.32 -17.33
C ASP A 348 -17.78 -29.65 -17.67
N THR A 349 -16.94 -28.60 -17.78
CA THR A 349 -15.50 -28.67 -18.03
C THR A 349 -14.75 -27.60 -17.24
N ASN A 350 -13.43 -27.59 -17.35
CA ASN A 350 -12.59 -26.52 -16.81
C ASN A 350 -12.89 -25.16 -17.47
N GLY A 351 -12.76 -24.09 -16.68
CA GLY A 351 -12.79 -22.71 -17.14
C GLY A 351 -11.45 -22.29 -17.76
N GLY A 352 -11.49 -21.33 -18.68
CA GLY A 352 -10.30 -20.81 -19.35
C GLY A 352 -9.53 -19.85 -18.45
N ALA A 353 -8.21 -19.74 -18.62
CA ALA A 353 -7.41 -18.77 -17.87
C ALA A 353 -7.69 -17.33 -18.33
N GLY A 354 -7.53 -16.36 -17.43
CA GLY A 354 -7.48 -14.94 -17.81
C GLY A 354 -6.20 -14.61 -18.56
N GLY A 355 -6.27 -13.68 -19.51
CA GLY A 355 -5.11 -13.18 -20.25
C GLY A 355 -4.22 -12.30 -19.38
N SER A 356 -2.93 -12.25 -19.67
CA SER A 356 -1.96 -11.40 -18.96
C SER A 356 -1.87 -10.01 -19.59
N ALA A 357 -1.52 -9.01 -18.78
CA ALA A 357 -1.22 -7.65 -19.22
C ALA A 357 0.22 -7.27 -18.85
N ASP A 358 0.97 -6.78 -19.83
CA ASP A 358 2.35 -6.30 -19.69
C ASP A 358 2.50 -4.92 -20.37
N ALA A 359 2.76 -3.89 -19.57
CA ALA A 359 2.86 -2.50 -20.00
C ALA A 359 4.18 -1.89 -19.53
N ALA A 360 4.95 -1.27 -20.44
CA ALA A 360 6.25 -0.69 -20.13
C ALA A 360 6.50 0.63 -20.86
N ILE A 361 7.09 1.61 -20.17
CA ILE A 361 7.59 2.86 -20.75
C ILE A 361 9.06 3.07 -20.38
N THR A 362 9.89 3.39 -21.36
CA THR A 362 11.29 3.80 -21.24
C THR A 362 11.44 5.12 -21.99
N LEU A 363 11.87 6.16 -21.30
CA LEU A 363 11.94 7.50 -21.86
C LEU A 363 13.21 8.22 -21.41
N ASN A 364 13.90 8.86 -22.34
CA ASN A 364 14.91 9.88 -22.06
C ASN A 364 14.44 11.22 -22.67
N GLU A 365 13.90 12.10 -21.83
CA GLU A 365 13.28 13.38 -22.24
C GLU A 365 14.10 14.57 -21.73
N GLU A 366 14.75 15.27 -22.65
CA GLU A 366 15.69 16.37 -22.35
C GLU A 366 15.11 17.77 -22.63
N ARG A 367 13.90 17.86 -23.17
CA ARG A 367 13.30 19.08 -23.71
C ARG A 367 12.06 19.54 -22.92
N ALA A 368 11.25 18.63 -22.42
CA ALA A 368 10.01 18.97 -21.71
C ALA A 368 10.27 19.74 -20.40
N SER A 369 9.35 20.63 -20.03
CA SER A 369 9.39 21.40 -18.78
C SER A 369 8.94 20.58 -17.56
N SER A 370 8.10 19.57 -17.78
CA SER A 370 7.75 18.51 -16.82
C SER A 370 7.28 17.25 -17.55
N VAL A 371 7.44 16.10 -16.92
CA VAL A 371 7.05 14.79 -17.45
C VAL A 371 6.19 14.06 -16.43
N ASN A 372 4.97 13.66 -16.83
CA ASN A 372 4.06 12.82 -16.05
C ASN A 372 3.82 11.52 -16.81
N VAL A 373 4.10 10.38 -16.20
CA VAL A 373 3.91 9.06 -16.81
C VAL A 373 3.01 8.21 -15.92
N HIS A 374 1.94 7.67 -16.52
CA HIS A 374 1.07 6.68 -15.91
C HIS A 374 1.16 5.35 -16.68
N VAL A 375 1.43 4.26 -15.99
CA VAL A 375 1.47 2.90 -16.55
C VAL A 375 0.57 1.98 -15.72
N GLY A 376 -0.47 1.43 -16.35
CA GLY A 376 -1.41 0.50 -15.75
C GLY A 376 -1.40 -0.85 -16.45
N ALA A 377 -1.37 -1.95 -15.68
CA ALA A 377 -1.53 -3.30 -16.19
C ALA A 377 -2.48 -4.13 -15.32
N VAL A 378 -3.53 -4.69 -15.93
CA VAL A 378 -4.54 -5.50 -15.24
C VAL A 378 -4.64 -6.88 -15.88
N GLY A 379 -4.32 -7.92 -15.12
CA GLY A 379 -4.55 -9.30 -15.53
C GLY A 379 -6.05 -9.60 -15.70
N GLY A 380 -6.38 -10.37 -16.73
CA GLY A 380 -7.74 -10.81 -17.02
C GLY A 380 -8.27 -11.79 -15.98
N LYS A 381 -9.59 -11.85 -15.84
CA LYS A 381 -10.21 -12.76 -14.87
C LYS A 381 -10.17 -14.21 -15.33
N GLY A 382 -10.05 -15.14 -14.39
CA GLY A 382 -10.23 -16.57 -14.67
C GLY A 382 -11.68 -16.94 -15.01
N GLY A 383 -11.87 -17.88 -15.93
CA GLY A 383 -13.16 -18.38 -16.38
C GLY A 383 -13.83 -19.33 -15.38
N LEU A 384 -15.16 -19.31 -15.30
CA LEU A 384 -15.92 -20.19 -14.39
C LEU A 384 -15.91 -21.63 -14.91
N ALA A 385 -15.89 -22.60 -14.00
CA ALA A 385 -16.21 -24.00 -14.29
C ALA A 385 -17.54 -24.42 -13.65
N SER A 386 -18.39 -25.14 -14.38
CA SER A 386 -19.61 -25.80 -13.87
C SER A 386 -19.44 -27.33 -13.86
N GLY A 387 -20.26 -28.04 -13.10
CA GLY A 387 -20.25 -29.52 -13.03
C GLY A 387 -19.23 -30.11 -12.03
N THR A 388 -19.22 -31.45 -11.88
CA THR A 388 -18.43 -32.15 -10.85
C THR A 388 -16.96 -32.34 -11.26
N ASN A 389 -16.01 -32.13 -10.32
CA ASN A 389 -14.57 -32.34 -10.49
C ASN A 389 -13.86 -31.38 -11.47
N ASN A 390 -14.47 -30.23 -11.79
CA ASN A 390 -13.88 -29.23 -12.68
C ASN A 390 -13.11 -28.15 -11.92
N VAL A 391 -12.26 -27.44 -12.65
CA VAL A 391 -11.34 -26.43 -12.12
C VAL A 391 -11.62 -25.08 -12.77
N SER A 392 -11.85 -24.05 -11.97
CA SER A 392 -11.97 -22.67 -12.46
C SER A 392 -10.66 -22.21 -13.09
N GLY A 393 -10.72 -21.36 -14.11
CA GLY A 393 -9.52 -20.79 -14.72
C GLY A 393 -8.76 -19.90 -13.75
N ALA A 394 -7.42 -19.91 -13.82
CA ALA A 394 -6.59 -18.99 -13.05
C ALA A 394 -6.75 -17.55 -13.56
N GLY A 395 -6.50 -16.58 -12.69
CA GLY A 395 -6.40 -15.17 -13.09
C GLY A 395 -5.11 -14.89 -13.85
N GLY A 396 -5.16 -13.97 -14.82
CA GLY A 396 -3.98 -13.53 -15.57
C GLY A 396 -3.08 -12.61 -14.76
N ASN A 397 -1.82 -12.46 -15.15
CA ASN A 397 -0.86 -11.60 -14.44
C ASN A 397 -0.95 -10.15 -14.91
N GLY A 398 -0.69 -9.19 -14.03
CA GLY A 398 -0.52 -7.77 -14.36
C GLY A 398 0.92 -7.31 -14.12
N THR A 399 1.58 -6.75 -15.14
CA THR A 399 2.97 -6.27 -15.09
C THR A 399 3.05 -4.85 -15.64
N ALA A 400 3.47 -3.87 -14.81
CA ALA A 400 3.60 -2.47 -15.20
C ALA A 400 5.00 -1.94 -14.87
N SER A 401 5.69 -1.31 -15.82
CA SER A 401 7.01 -0.71 -15.56
C SER A 401 7.26 0.64 -16.23
N ALA A 402 8.07 1.48 -15.59
CA ALA A 402 8.55 2.73 -16.18
C ALA A 402 10.01 3.02 -15.82
N ASN A 403 10.82 3.41 -16.81
CA ASN A 403 12.19 3.89 -16.64
C ASN A 403 12.38 5.23 -17.37
N VAL A 404 12.42 6.34 -16.62
CA VAL A 404 12.29 7.69 -17.18
C VAL A 404 13.40 8.62 -16.69
N THR A 405 14.08 9.26 -17.63
CA THR A 405 14.91 10.43 -17.37
C THR A 405 14.22 11.67 -17.93
N ALA A 406 14.13 12.74 -17.13
CA ALA A 406 13.50 13.99 -17.50
C ALA A 406 14.39 15.19 -17.13
N ARG A 407 14.43 16.22 -18.00
CA ARG A 407 15.04 17.51 -17.64
C ARG A 407 14.22 18.24 -16.57
N GLY A 408 12.91 18.31 -16.78
CA GLY A 408 11.97 18.98 -15.89
C GLY A 408 11.61 18.18 -14.63
N ALA A 409 10.59 18.63 -13.91
CA ALA A 409 9.97 17.84 -12.84
C ALA A 409 9.42 16.52 -13.40
N LEU A 410 9.57 15.44 -12.63
CA LEU A 410 9.18 14.09 -13.04
C LEU A 410 8.17 13.49 -12.05
N THR A 411 7.07 12.97 -12.56
CA THR A 411 6.10 12.17 -11.80
C THR A 411 5.88 10.83 -12.50
N LEU A 412 6.00 9.73 -11.77
CA LEU A 412 5.70 8.38 -12.21
C LEU A 412 4.57 7.80 -11.36
N ASP A 413 3.50 7.32 -12.00
CA ASP A 413 2.41 6.55 -11.39
C ASP A 413 2.31 5.19 -12.08
N ILE A 414 2.49 4.11 -11.32
CA ILE A 414 2.65 2.76 -11.86
C ILE A 414 1.73 1.82 -11.07
N GLY A 415 0.80 1.17 -11.77
CA GLY A 415 -0.19 0.28 -11.17
C GLY A 415 -0.24 -1.08 -11.86
N ALA A 416 -0.10 -2.15 -11.08
CA ALA A 416 -0.28 -3.52 -11.54
C ALA A 416 -1.32 -4.25 -10.70
N VAL A 417 -2.23 -4.96 -11.36
CA VAL A 417 -3.28 -5.76 -10.71
C VAL A 417 -3.31 -7.14 -11.32
N GLY A 418 -3.21 -8.17 -10.48
CA GLY A 418 -3.42 -9.55 -10.88
C GLY A 418 -4.90 -9.85 -11.10
N GLY A 419 -5.21 -10.67 -12.08
CA GLY A 419 -6.58 -11.07 -12.39
C GLY A 419 -7.20 -11.87 -11.26
N SER A 420 -8.44 -11.55 -10.90
CA SER A 420 -9.20 -12.39 -9.96
C SER A 420 -9.78 -13.61 -10.67
N THR A 421 -9.98 -14.66 -9.92
CA THR A 421 -10.89 -15.75 -10.30
C THR A 421 -12.29 -15.41 -9.79
N ASN A 422 -13.33 -16.04 -10.32
CA ASN A 422 -14.72 -15.74 -9.94
C ASN A 422 -15.11 -16.45 -8.64
N SER A 423 -15.69 -15.68 -7.71
CA SER A 423 -16.01 -16.15 -6.35
C SER A 423 -17.51 -16.12 -6.03
N TYR A 424 -18.38 -15.66 -6.95
CA TYR A 424 -19.81 -15.49 -6.66
C TYR A 424 -20.72 -15.57 -7.92
N PRO A 425 -21.92 -16.19 -7.85
CA PRO A 425 -22.45 -17.04 -6.77
C PRO A 425 -21.61 -18.31 -6.56
N GLY A 426 -21.72 -18.97 -5.41
CA GLY A 426 -20.87 -20.12 -5.03
C GLY A 426 -20.80 -21.18 -6.14
N PRO A 427 -19.62 -21.76 -6.41
CA PRO A 427 -19.43 -22.68 -7.52
C PRO A 427 -20.19 -23.99 -7.28
N ASP A 428 -20.43 -24.74 -8.36
CA ASP A 428 -21.09 -26.03 -8.30
C ASP A 428 -20.35 -27.02 -7.39
N ALA A 429 -21.08 -27.99 -6.84
CA ALA A 429 -20.50 -29.05 -6.03
C ALA A 429 -19.45 -29.85 -6.81
N GLY A 430 -18.26 -29.99 -6.23
CA GLY A 430 -17.12 -30.68 -6.85
C GLY A 430 -16.09 -29.73 -7.50
N THR A 431 -16.33 -28.42 -7.54
CA THR A 431 -15.41 -27.46 -8.17
C THR A 431 -14.24 -27.10 -7.26
N ARG A 432 -13.03 -27.06 -7.82
CA ARG A 432 -11.79 -26.64 -7.16
C ARG A 432 -11.42 -25.19 -7.52
N GLY A 433 -10.99 -24.43 -6.52
CA GLY A 433 -10.49 -23.07 -6.72
C GLY A 433 -9.07 -23.05 -7.25
N THR A 434 -8.74 -22.03 -8.04
CA THR A 434 -7.39 -21.76 -8.57
C THR A 434 -6.88 -20.43 -8.10
N SER A 435 -5.56 -20.25 -8.10
CA SER A 435 -4.95 -19.03 -7.58
C SER A 435 -5.32 -17.80 -8.40
N GLY A 436 -5.39 -16.65 -7.73
CA GLY A 436 -5.44 -15.36 -8.40
C GLY A 436 -4.13 -15.05 -9.11
N GLY A 437 -4.19 -14.16 -10.10
CA GLY A 437 -3.02 -13.73 -10.87
C GLY A 437 -2.04 -12.92 -10.02
N ALA A 438 -0.76 -12.93 -10.39
CA ALA A 438 0.26 -12.12 -9.73
C ALA A 438 0.26 -10.67 -10.25
N ALA A 439 0.76 -9.74 -9.43
CA ALA A 439 1.01 -8.36 -9.81
C ALA A 439 2.47 -7.96 -9.62
N HIS A 440 3.02 -7.23 -10.59
CA HIS A 440 4.37 -6.67 -10.56
C HIS A 440 4.38 -5.21 -11.06
N ALA A 441 4.85 -4.29 -10.22
CA ALA A 441 5.00 -2.88 -10.58
C ALA A 441 6.45 -2.38 -10.33
N GLU A 442 7.08 -1.73 -11.31
CA GLU A 442 8.47 -1.26 -11.19
C GLU A 442 8.67 0.15 -11.76
N GLY A 443 9.26 1.06 -10.97
CA GLY A 443 9.48 2.45 -11.38
C GLY A 443 10.89 2.98 -11.13
N HIS A 444 11.53 3.52 -12.16
CA HIS A 444 12.82 4.19 -12.05
C HIS A 444 12.74 5.58 -12.69
N GLY A 445 13.08 6.62 -11.94
CA GLY A 445 13.00 8.00 -12.43
C GLY A 445 14.22 8.84 -12.07
N THR A 446 14.67 9.67 -13.00
CA THR A 446 15.70 10.70 -12.78
C THR A 446 15.22 12.04 -13.31
N SER A 447 15.14 13.05 -12.44
CA SER A 447 14.97 14.46 -12.83
C SER A 447 16.32 15.18 -12.72
N THR A 448 16.79 15.80 -13.81
CA THR A 448 18.07 16.53 -13.83
C THR A 448 17.92 18.03 -13.51
N GLY A 449 16.70 18.53 -13.43
CA GLY A 449 16.41 19.96 -13.23
C GLY A 449 15.27 20.25 -12.26
N GLY A 450 14.74 19.25 -11.53
CA GLY A 450 13.64 19.47 -10.60
C GLY A 450 13.40 18.35 -9.58
N THR A 451 12.16 18.30 -9.10
CA THR A 451 11.66 17.27 -8.19
C THR A 451 11.35 15.99 -8.95
N ALA A 452 11.56 14.85 -8.29
CA ALA A 452 11.24 13.56 -8.85
C ALA A 452 10.32 12.78 -7.88
N GLU A 453 9.14 12.39 -8.35
CA GLU A 453 8.12 11.69 -7.56
C GLU A 453 7.69 10.36 -8.20
N LEU A 454 7.57 9.31 -7.39
CA LEU A 454 7.08 7.98 -7.79
C LEU A 454 6.01 7.48 -6.84
N HIS A 455 4.94 6.96 -7.42
CA HIS A 455 3.95 6.12 -6.77
C HIS A 455 3.82 4.80 -7.54
N ALA A 456 4.26 3.68 -6.94
CA ALA A 456 4.15 2.35 -7.53
C ALA A 456 3.28 1.44 -6.65
N THR A 457 2.28 0.77 -7.24
CA THR A 457 1.35 -0.11 -6.54
C THR A 457 1.19 -1.45 -7.26
N ALA A 458 1.29 -2.56 -6.52
CA ALA A 458 0.99 -3.91 -7.00
C ALA A 458 -0.08 -4.59 -6.13
N LEU A 459 -1.14 -5.12 -6.76
CA LEU A 459 -2.25 -5.81 -6.09
C LEU A 459 -2.43 -7.22 -6.63
N GLY A 460 -2.20 -8.25 -5.82
CA GLY A 460 -2.43 -9.64 -6.21
C GLY A 460 -3.93 -9.92 -6.46
N GLY A 461 -4.22 -10.79 -7.43
CA GLY A 461 -5.60 -11.17 -7.76
C GLY A 461 -6.23 -12.08 -6.71
N GLN A 462 -7.56 -12.10 -6.60
CA GLN A 462 -8.24 -13.00 -5.66
C GLN A 462 -8.24 -14.46 -6.15
N GLY A 463 -8.05 -15.40 -5.22
CA GLY A 463 -8.16 -16.84 -5.45
C GLY A 463 -9.60 -17.34 -5.60
N GLY A 464 -9.76 -18.51 -6.22
CA GLY A 464 -11.04 -18.99 -6.74
C GLY A 464 -11.85 -19.77 -5.74
N GLY A 465 -13.18 -19.74 -5.90
CA GLY A 465 -14.09 -20.47 -5.04
C GLY A 465 -13.93 -22.00 -5.13
N ALA A 466 -14.24 -22.74 -4.06
CA ALA A 466 -14.34 -24.21 -4.08
C ALA A 466 -15.57 -24.74 -3.34
N ASN A 467 -16.18 -25.83 -3.79
CA ASN A 467 -17.37 -26.39 -3.15
C ASN A 467 -17.30 -27.93 -3.04
N GLY A 468 -17.38 -28.44 -1.81
CA GLY A 468 -17.42 -29.87 -1.52
C GLY A 468 -16.29 -30.33 -0.60
N LYS A 469 -16.60 -31.31 0.25
CA LYS A 469 -15.66 -31.85 1.23
C LYS A 469 -14.34 -32.32 0.58
N GLY A 470 -13.22 -31.93 1.18
CA GLY A 470 -11.88 -32.31 0.73
C GLY A 470 -11.34 -31.47 -0.43
N LEU A 471 -12.08 -30.45 -0.87
CA LEU A 471 -11.61 -29.44 -1.82
C LEU A 471 -11.15 -28.18 -1.07
N ARG A 472 -10.40 -27.33 -1.76
CA ARG A 472 -9.87 -26.08 -1.21
C ARG A 472 -10.02 -24.93 -2.21
N GLY A 473 -10.35 -23.75 -1.71
CA GLY A 473 -10.32 -22.49 -2.47
C GLY A 473 -8.90 -22.16 -2.94
N GLY A 474 -8.81 -21.40 -4.03
CA GLY A 474 -7.53 -20.98 -4.59
C GLY A 474 -6.84 -19.94 -3.71
N ASP A 475 -5.51 -19.89 -3.77
CA ASP A 475 -4.76 -18.91 -3.00
C ASP A 475 -4.82 -17.51 -3.66
N GLY A 476 -4.71 -16.47 -2.84
CA GLY A 476 -4.57 -15.12 -3.33
C GLY A 476 -3.25 -14.93 -4.08
N GLY A 477 -3.28 -14.14 -5.15
CA GLY A 477 -2.11 -13.82 -5.96
C GLY A 477 -1.04 -13.06 -5.18
N SER A 478 0.23 -13.22 -5.55
CA SER A 478 1.34 -12.47 -4.98
C SER A 478 1.43 -11.06 -5.57
N ALA A 479 1.94 -10.11 -4.79
CA ALA A 479 2.27 -8.77 -5.25
C ALA A 479 3.75 -8.45 -5.01
N THR A 480 4.40 -7.88 -6.01
CA THR A 480 5.80 -7.42 -5.96
C THR A 480 5.89 -6.00 -6.50
N VAL A 481 6.69 -5.16 -5.86
CA VAL A 481 6.85 -3.76 -6.27
C VAL A 481 8.29 -3.31 -6.04
N ALA A 482 8.83 -2.46 -6.92
CA ALA A 482 10.12 -1.82 -6.76
C ALA A 482 10.12 -0.37 -7.28
N GLY A 483 10.95 0.50 -6.72
CA GLY A 483 10.95 1.92 -7.02
C GLY A 483 12.27 2.64 -6.71
N SER A 484 12.74 3.51 -7.61
CA SER A 484 13.86 4.41 -7.31
C SER A 484 13.70 5.79 -7.94
N MET A 485 13.91 6.87 -7.17
CA MET A 485 13.84 8.24 -7.69
C MET A 485 15.09 9.07 -7.41
N ARG A 486 15.56 9.79 -8.42
CA ARG A 486 16.65 10.77 -8.31
C ARG A 486 16.16 12.16 -8.68
N GLY A 487 16.38 13.15 -7.82
CA GLY A 487 15.98 14.54 -8.07
C GLY A 487 16.99 15.53 -7.52
N THR A 488 17.00 16.76 -8.05
CA THR A 488 17.99 17.78 -7.65
C THR A 488 17.56 18.54 -6.39
N THR A 489 16.27 18.82 -6.23
CA THR A 489 15.72 19.54 -5.06
C THR A 489 14.99 18.62 -4.08
N ALA A 490 14.30 17.61 -4.60
CA ALA A 490 13.68 16.56 -3.80
C ALA A 490 13.54 15.27 -4.61
N ALA A 491 13.60 14.13 -3.90
CA ALA A 491 13.29 12.81 -4.44
C ALA A 491 12.27 12.14 -3.52
N LYS A 492 11.09 11.81 -4.06
CA LYS A 492 10.01 11.15 -3.34
C LYS A 492 9.68 9.83 -4.01
N ALA A 493 9.70 8.73 -3.27
CA ALA A 493 9.31 7.43 -3.81
C ALA A 493 8.44 6.68 -2.80
N ARG A 494 7.27 6.23 -3.26
CA ARG A 494 6.35 5.39 -2.51
C ARG A 494 6.10 4.09 -3.29
N VAL A 495 6.28 2.97 -2.63
CA VAL A 495 5.93 1.64 -3.17
C VAL A 495 4.96 0.92 -2.23
N GLU A 496 3.95 0.28 -2.81
CA GLU A 496 2.91 -0.46 -2.09
C GLU A 496 2.65 -1.81 -2.76
N ALA A 497 2.71 -2.91 -1.99
CA ALA A 497 2.33 -4.24 -2.46
C ALA A 497 1.30 -4.86 -1.52
N LEU A 498 0.20 -5.33 -2.10
CA LEU A 498 -0.92 -5.96 -1.40
C LEU A 498 -1.16 -7.35 -1.99
N GLY A 499 -1.04 -8.39 -1.18
CA GLY A 499 -1.37 -9.76 -1.58
C GLY A 499 -2.86 -9.91 -1.85
N GLY A 500 -3.22 -10.78 -2.79
CA GLY A 500 -4.62 -11.06 -3.12
C GLY A 500 -5.32 -11.83 -2.00
N ASP A 501 -6.64 -11.74 -1.93
CA ASP A 501 -7.42 -12.53 -0.97
C ASP A 501 -7.50 -14.00 -1.42
N GLY A 502 -7.54 -14.91 -0.45
CA GLY A 502 -7.81 -16.32 -0.68
C GLY A 502 -9.27 -16.58 -1.10
N GLY A 503 -9.48 -17.62 -1.89
CA GLY A 503 -10.78 -18.00 -2.42
C GLY A 503 -11.69 -18.63 -1.37
N ASN A 504 -12.98 -18.29 -1.45
CA ASN A 504 -13.99 -18.78 -0.52
C ASN A 504 -14.34 -20.25 -0.76
N ALA A 505 -14.88 -20.90 0.26
CA ALA A 505 -15.20 -22.32 0.24
C ALA A 505 -16.62 -22.62 0.76
N TRP A 506 -17.27 -23.62 0.17
CA TRP A 506 -18.64 -24.06 0.49
C TRP A 506 -18.72 -25.60 0.64
N GLY A 507 -19.80 -26.09 1.25
CA GLY A 507 -20.10 -27.52 1.28
C GLY A 507 -19.05 -28.36 2.02
N GLY A 508 -18.35 -27.77 3.00
CA GLY A 508 -17.27 -28.42 3.74
C GLY A 508 -15.89 -28.39 3.06
N ALA A 509 -15.71 -27.56 2.02
CA ALA A 509 -14.39 -27.25 1.46
C ALA A 509 -13.60 -26.30 2.38
N ASP A 510 -12.27 -26.29 2.22
CA ASP A 510 -11.35 -25.40 2.93
C ASP A 510 -11.17 -24.08 2.19
N GLY A 511 -11.06 -22.96 2.90
CA GLY A 511 -10.75 -21.65 2.32
C GLY A 511 -9.32 -21.55 1.79
N GLY A 512 -9.12 -20.78 0.72
CA GLY A 512 -7.79 -20.45 0.20
C GLY A 512 -7.02 -19.52 1.13
N THR A 513 -5.69 -19.55 1.10
CA THR A 513 -4.86 -18.62 1.89
C THR A 513 -4.73 -17.27 1.19
N GLY A 514 -4.62 -16.19 1.97
CA GLY A 514 -4.30 -14.88 1.43
C GLY A 514 -2.84 -14.78 0.97
N GLY A 515 -2.62 -14.02 -0.11
CA GLY A 515 -1.28 -13.79 -0.67
C GLY A 515 -0.37 -13.10 0.34
N SER A 516 0.84 -13.60 0.51
CA SER A 516 1.86 -12.97 1.37
C SER A 516 2.71 -11.97 0.58
N VAL A 517 3.20 -10.93 1.25
CA VAL A 517 4.04 -9.88 0.66
C VAL A 517 5.34 -9.73 1.44
N THR A 518 6.46 -9.65 0.73
CA THR A 518 7.78 -9.37 1.30
C THR A 518 8.46 -8.29 0.47
N LEU A 519 8.76 -7.16 1.10
CA LEU A 519 9.51 -6.05 0.52
C LEU A 519 10.81 -5.87 1.30
N VAL A 520 11.93 -5.95 0.59
CA VAL A 520 13.27 -5.74 1.15
C VAL A 520 13.99 -4.75 0.25
N ASN A 521 14.21 -3.53 0.76
CA ASN A 521 14.80 -2.43 -0.01
C ASN A 521 14.12 -2.22 -1.38
N ALA A 522 12.79 -2.36 -1.41
CA ALA A 522 12.01 -2.21 -2.63
C ALA A 522 11.96 -0.74 -3.09
N VAL A 523 12.24 0.22 -2.19
CA VAL A 523 12.29 1.64 -2.52
C VAL A 523 13.67 2.23 -2.25
N SER A 524 14.14 3.10 -3.14
CA SER A 524 15.38 3.87 -2.97
C SER A 524 15.30 5.27 -3.60
N GLY A 525 16.30 6.11 -3.38
CA GLY A 525 16.40 7.39 -4.05
C GLY A 525 17.63 8.19 -3.67
N SER A 526 17.84 9.34 -4.32
CA SER A 526 18.96 10.24 -4.03
C SER A 526 18.64 11.69 -4.39
N THR A 527 19.10 12.64 -3.57
CA THR A 527 19.03 14.08 -3.83
C THR A 527 20.02 14.84 -2.94
N THR A 528 20.24 16.13 -3.19
CA THR A 528 20.97 17.01 -2.25
C THR A 528 20.05 17.77 -1.29
N GLY A 529 18.75 17.82 -1.61
CA GLY A 529 17.70 18.43 -0.80
C GLY A 529 16.98 17.42 0.10
N THR A 530 15.67 17.25 -0.10
CA THR A 530 14.82 16.35 0.73
C THR A 530 14.57 15.00 0.06
N LEU A 531 15.00 13.93 0.71
CA LEU A 531 14.71 12.54 0.33
C LEU A 531 13.51 12.03 1.15
N THR A 532 12.46 11.56 0.48
CA THR A 532 11.28 10.95 1.12
C THR A 532 11.02 9.56 0.54
N LEU A 533 11.08 8.52 1.38
CA LEU A 533 10.90 7.13 0.97
C LEU A 533 9.77 6.47 1.76
N SER A 534 8.89 5.72 1.09
CA SER A 534 7.81 4.99 1.73
C SER A 534 7.68 3.58 1.13
N GLN A 535 7.62 2.56 1.99
CA GLN A 535 7.47 1.16 1.61
C GLN A 535 6.39 0.48 2.44
N ARG A 536 5.33 -0.02 1.78
CA ARG A 536 4.20 -0.67 2.44
C ARG A 536 3.97 -2.09 1.92
N ALA A 537 3.96 -3.06 2.82
CA ALA A 537 3.58 -4.44 2.57
C ALA A 537 2.24 -4.77 3.23
N GLY A 538 1.31 -5.38 2.51
CA GLY A 538 0.05 -5.89 3.05
C GLY A 538 -0.22 -7.32 2.62
N GLY A 539 -0.51 -8.20 3.58
CA GLY A 539 -0.96 -9.56 3.30
C GLY A 539 -2.44 -9.59 2.93
N GLY A 540 -2.80 -10.45 1.99
CA GLY A 540 -4.19 -10.67 1.60
C GLY A 540 -4.97 -11.44 2.67
N LYS A 541 -6.31 -11.34 2.65
CA LYS A 541 -7.15 -12.04 3.62
C LYS A 541 -7.24 -13.53 3.29
N GLY A 542 -7.45 -14.37 4.30
CA GLY A 542 -7.81 -15.77 4.09
C GLY A 542 -9.25 -15.91 3.57
N GLY A 543 -9.49 -16.92 2.74
CA GLY A 543 -10.82 -17.25 2.21
C GLY A 543 -11.74 -17.87 3.25
N GLU A 544 -13.03 -17.56 3.17
CA GLU A 544 -14.04 -18.09 4.09
C GLU A 544 -14.29 -19.59 3.89
N SER A 545 -14.78 -20.28 4.92
CA SER A 545 -15.30 -21.65 4.83
C SER A 545 -16.73 -21.71 5.36
N ARG A 546 -17.67 -22.06 4.47
CA ARG A 546 -19.10 -22.17 4.77
C ARG A 546 -19.54 -23.64 4.77
N GLY A 547 -20.22 -24.06 5.83
CA GLY A 547 -20.83 -25.38 5.90
C GLY A 547 -22.10 -25.48 5.03
N VAL A 548 -22.68 -26.67 4.98
CA VAL A 548 -24.03 -26.86 4.42
C VAL A 548 -25.05 -26.62 5.52
N ALA A 549 -25.78 -25.50 5.44
CA ALA A 549 -27.01 -25.32 6.19
C ALA A 549 -28.06 -26.30 5.63
N SER A 550 -28.22 -27.47 6.23
CA SER A 550 -29.33 -28.36 5.88
C SER A 550 -30.07 -28.83 7.13
N GLY A 551 -31.38 -28.57 7.16
CA GLY A 551 -32.33 -29.07 8.14
C GLY A 551 -32.56 -30.59 8.06
N THR A 552 -31.59 -31.35 7.57
CA THR A 552 -31.64 -32.81 7.42
C THR A 552 -30.54 -33.47 8.24
N GLY A 553 -30.56 -33.25 9.56
CA GLY A 553 -30.05 -34.18 10.59
C GLY A 553 -28.60 -34.69 10.56
N SER A 554 -27.78 -34.30 9.59
CA SER A 554 -26.39 -34.75 9.46
C SER A 554 -25.47 -33.56 9.68
N GLY A 555 -24.81 -33.52 10.84
CA GLY A 555 -23.89 -32.46 11.25
C GLY A 555 -22.67 -32.35 10.34
N GLY A 556 -22.81 -31.67 9.20
CA GLY A 556 -21.68 -31.32 8.34
C GLY A 556 -20.70 -30.43 9.10
N VAL A 557 -19.50 -30.94 9.37
CA VAL A 557 -18.39 -30.15 9.91
C VAL A 557 -17.94 -29.19 8.79
N GLY A 558 -17.96 -27.88 9.04
CA GLY A 558 -17.38 -26.90 8.12
C GLY A 558 -15.88 -27.16 7.88
N GLY A 559 -15.37 -26.83 6.69
CA GLY A 559 -13.94 -26.94 6.38
C GLY A 559 -13.10 -25.92 7.16
N VAL A 560 -11.79 -25.94 6.98
CA VAL A 560 -10.84 -24.99 7.57
C VAL A 560 -10.87 -23.68 6.78
N ALA A 561 -11.11 -22.54 7.43
CA ALA A 561 -11.01 -21.25 6.77
C ALA A 561 -9.53 -20.89 6.49
N GLY A 562 -9.30 -20.11 5.44
CA GLY A 562 -7.97 -19.73 4.99
C GLY A 562 -7.21 -18.88 6.00
N ASN A 563 -5.89 -19.04 6.05
CA ASN A 563 -5.03 -18.13 6.79
C ASN A 563 -4.88 -16.79 6.05
N GLY A 564 -4.75 -15.69 6.78
CA GLY A 564 -4.33 -14.42 6.23
C GLY A 564 -2.85 -14.44 5.84
N GLY A 565 -2.50 -13.74 4.77
CA GLY A 565 -1.13 -13.61 4.27
C GLY A 565 -0.24 -12.81 5.23
N SER A 566 1.05 -13.15 5.30
CA SER A 566 2.01 -12.38 6.10
C SER A 566 2.55 -11.17 5.32
N ALA A 567 2.96 -10.13 6.04
CA ALA A 567 3.56 -8.92 5.46
C ALA A 567 4.92 -8.63 6.09
N ILE A 568 5.96 -8.52 5.27
CA ILE A 568 7.31 -8.14 5.71
C ILE A 568 7.73 -6.92 4.91
N SER A 569 8.14 -5.85 5.59
CA SER A 569 8.68 -4.63 5.00
C SER A 569 9.98 -4.27 5.70
N ARG A 570 11.11 -4.39 4.99
CA ARG A 570 12.44 -4.04 5.49
C ARG A 570 13.08 -2.99 4.59
N LEU A 571 13.62 -1.93 5.17
CA LEU A 571 14.29 -0.86 4.43
C LEU A 571 15.54 -0.38 5.18
N THR A 572 16.65 -0.33 4.47
CA THR A 572 17.91 0.29 4.91
C THR A 572 18.24 1.44 3.99
N VAL A 573 18.46 2.62 4.54
CA VAL A 573 18.80 3.85 3.83
C VAL A 573 20.12 4.37 4.37
N ALA A 574 21.09 4.56 3.49
CA ALA A 574 22.33 5.27 3.78
C ALA A 574 22.45 6.40 2.76
N ASP A 575 22.43 7.65 3.24
CA ASP A 575 22.49 8.83 2.38
C ASP A 575 23.46 9.87 2.97
N ALA A 576 24.45 10.26 2.17
CA ALA A 576 25.48 11.24 2.55
C ALA A 576 25.30 12.61 1.87
N SER A 577 24.21 12.82 1.13
CA SER A 577 24.01 13.99 0.26
C SER A 577 22.77 14.83 0.59
N ALA A 578 21.70 14.21 1.06
CA ALA A 578 20.43 14.87 1.38
C ALA A 578 20.56 15.70 2.67
N SER A 579 20.00 16.91 2.68
CA SER A 579 19.88 17.71 3.92
C SER A 579 18.78 17.19 4.85
N LYS A 580 17.80 16.49 4.29
CA LYS A 580 16.70 15.90 5.04
C LYS A 580 16.34 14.52 4.48
N VAL A 581 16.19 13.54 5.37
CA VAL A 581 15.81 12.16 5.04
C VAL A 581 14.56 11.77 5.83
N ASP A 582 13.43 11.57 5.15
CA ASP A 582 12.17 11.12 5.74
C ASP A 582 11.81 9.73 5.21
N VAL A 583 11.67 8.74 6.09
CA VAL A 583 11.45 7.34 5.67
C VAL A 583 10.31 6.70 6.45
N THR A 584 9.41 6.02 5.75
CA THR A 584 8.28 5.28 6.35
C THR A 584 8.25 3.83 5.86
N VAL A 585 8.12 2.88 6.80
CA VAL A 585 8.02 1.45 6.54
C VAL A 585 6.78 0.91 7.23
N GLU A 586 5.89 0.28 6.47
CA GLU A 586 4.65 -0.29 7.00
C GLU A 586 4.45 -1.76 6.62
N ALA A 587 3.92 -2.55 7.54
CA ALA A 587 3.55 -3.94 7.31
C ALA A 587 2.18 -4.27 7.94
N TYR A 588 1.28 -4.86 7.17
CA TYR A 588 -0.07 -5.23 7.63
C TYR A 588 -0.35 -6.70 7.32
N GLY A 589 -0.47 -7.53 8.36
CA GLY A 589 -0.84 -8.93 8.19
C GLY A 589 -2.30 -9.08 7.74
N GLY A 590 -2.58 -10.04 6.87
CA GLY A 590 -3.92 -10.31 6.38
C GLY A 590 -4.81 -10.91 7.46
N THR A 591 -6.11 -10.60 7.45
CA THR A 591 -7.07 -11.22 8.38
C THR A 591 -7.32 -12.69 8.01
N SER A 592 -7.70 -13.51 8.99
CA SER A 592 -8.16 -14.87 8.71
C SER A 592 -9.45 -14.89 7.88
N GLY A 593 -9.71 -16.03 7.23
CA GLY A 593 -11.04 -16.37 6.74
C GLY A 593 -12.03 -16.64 7.89
N GLN A 594 -13.32 -16.45 7.62
CA GLN A 594 -14.41 -16.68 8.57
C GLN A 594 -14.98 -18.10 8.48
N VAL A 595 -15.59 -18.58 9.57
CA VAL A 595 -16.29 -19.88 9.64
C VAL A 595 -17.71 -19.67 10.16
N TYR A 596 -18.69 -20.36 9.56
CA TYR A 596 -20.10 -20.26 9.97
C TYR A 596 -20.65 -21.53 10.70
N ASP A 597 -20.09 -22.73 10.50
CA ASP A 597 -20.68 -24.00 10.97
C ASP A 597 -19.66 -25.01 11.57
N ARG A 598 -19.30 -24.86 12.86
CA ARG A 598 -18.38 -25.78 13.62
C ARG A 598 -17.04 -26.14 12.94
N GLY A 599 -16.58 -25.36 11.96
CA GLY A 599 -15.27 -25.50 11.32
C GLY A 599 -14.14 -24.84 12.11
N THR A 600 -12.91 -24.96 11.61
CA THR A 600 -11.71 -24.35 12.22
C THR A 600 -11.39 -23.02 11.53
N ALA A 601 -11.32 -21.92 12.28
CA ALA A 601 -10.93 -20.64 11.70
C ALA A 601 -9.45 -20.62 11.31
N GLY A 602 -9.13 -19.86 10.26
CA GLY A 602 -7.76 -19.59 9.89
C GLY A 602 -7.06 -18.69 10.92
N ARG A 603 -5.74 -18.59 10.81
CA ARG A 603 -4.93 -17.63 11.58
C ARG A 603 -4.84 -16.30 10.85
N GLY A 604 -4.68 -15.21 11.61
CA GLY A 604 -4.25 -13.93 11.05
C GLY A 604 -2.77 -13.96 10.65
N GLY A 605 -2.41 -13.21 9.61
CA GLY A 605 -1.05 -13.11 9.12
C GLY A 605 -0.14 -12.28 10.03
N ASN A 606 1.15 -12.60 10.09
CA ASN A 606 2.12 -11.82 10.85
C ASN A 606 2.55 -10.55 10.08
N ALA A 607 3.03 -9.56 10.81
CA ALA A 607 3.57 -8.32 10.24
C ALA A 607 4.96 -7.97 10.81
N GLU A 608 5.90 -7.62 9.94
CA GLU A 608 7.23 -7.14 10.32
C GLU A 608 7.60 -5.84 9.60
N ALA A 609 7.95 -4.80 10.34
CA ALA A 609 8.48 -3.55 9.83
C ALA A 609 9.88 -3.28 10.39
N PHE A 610 10.90 -3.27 9.53
CA PHE A 610 12.28 -3.00 9.89
C PHE A 610 12.80 -1.78 9.13
N LEU A 611 13.31 -0.79 9.84
CA LEU A 611 13.84 0.46 9.30
C LEU A 611 15.21 0.77 9.91
N LEU A 612 16.18 1.00 9.04
CA LEU A 612 17.48 1.57 9.37
C LEU A 612 17.75 2.78 8.47
N VAL A 613 18.00 3.95 9.07
CA VAL A 613 18.30 5.20 8.36
C VAL A 613 19.61 5.77 8.88
N ASN A 614 20.58 5.98 7.99
CA ASN A 614 21.83 6.66 8.25
C ASN A 614 21.93 7.88 7.32
N ALA A 615 21.77 9.08 7.87
CA ALA A 615 21.89 10.34 7.14
C ALA A 615 23.23 11.03 7.48
N ASP A 616 24.29 10.69 6.74
CA ASP A 616 25.68 10.99 7.08
C ASP A 616 26.13 12.40 6.70
N LYS A 617 25.29 13.19 6.00
CA LYS A 617 25.63 14.57 5.65
C LYS A 617 25.72 15.44 6.92
N ALA A 618 26.77 16.24 7.04
CA ALA A 618 26.85 17.26 8.08
C ALA A 618 25.64 18.21 8.04
N GLY A 619 25.06 18.51 9.20
CA GLY A 619 23.84 19.27 9.36
C GLY A 619 22.56 18.54 8.93
N SER A 620 22.61 17.24 8.61
CA SER A 620 21.43 16.47 8.20
C SER A 620 20.39 16.37 9.31
N THR A 621 19.14 16.25 8.88
CA THR A 621 18.04 15.83 9.75
C THR A 621 17.41 14.56 9.19
N ALA A 622 17.01 13.63 10.07
CA ALA A 622 16.36 12.40 9.65
C ALA A 622 15.15 12.05 10.50
N THR A 623 14.08 11.61 9.85
CA THR A 623 12.89 11.05 10.49
C THR A 623 12.62 9.66 9.92
N GLY A 624 12.57 8.65 10.78
CA GLY A 624 12.17 7.29 10.44
C GLY A 624 10.90 6.89 11.18
N THR A 625 9.95 6.30 10.46
CA THR A 625 8.74 5.71 11.04
C THR A 625 8.58 4.27 10.57
N ALA A 626 8.46 3.33 11.51
CA ALA A 626 8.14 1.94 11.25
C ALA A 626 6.81 1.56 11.93
N SER A 627 5.93 0.86 11.21
CA SER A 627 4.63 0.42 11.74
C SER A 627 4.31 -1.01 11.30
N ALA A 628 3.93 -1.87 12.23
CA ALA A 628 3.46 -3.22 11.90
C ALA A 628 2.18 -3.57 12.65
N SER A 629 1.22 -4.17 11.96
CA SER A 629 -0.03 -4.66 12.55
C SER A 629 -0.31 -6.10 12.13
N GLY A 630 -0.39 -7.00 13.10
CA GLY A 630 -0.77 -8.39 12.86
C GLY A 630 -2.23 -8.53 12.42
N GLY A 631 -2.52 -9.52 11.59
CA GLY A 631 -3.86 -9.78 11.08
C GLY A 631 -4.82 -10.31 12.16
N SER A 632 -6.07 -9.87 12.12
CA SER A 632 -7.11 -10.34 13.05
C SER A 632 -7.64 -11.74 12.68
N VAL A 633 -8.25 -12.42 13.65
CA VAL A 633 -8.97 -13.70 13.46
C VAL A 633 -10.46 -13.47 13.69
N ASN A 634 -11.29 -13.97 12.78
CA ASN A 634 -12.75 -13.89 12.85
C ASN A 634 -13.36 -15.26 13.18
N GLY A 635 -14.32 -15.33 14.13
CA GLY A 635 -15.09 -16.55 14.40
C GLY A 635 -14.39 -17.65 15.23
N ALA A 636 -13.24 -17.39 15.85
CA ALA A 636 -12.59 -18.34 16.77
C ALA A 636 -11.74 -17.69 17.87
N ARG A 637 -11.53 -18.44 18.97
CA ARG A 637 -10.67 -18.08 20.11
C ARG A 637 -9.19 -18.39 19.83
N ILE A 638 -8.62 -17.82 18.77
CA ILE A 638 -7.20 -17.96 18.43
C ILE A 638 -6.57 -16.57 18.45
N ALA A 639 -5.33 -16.46 18.92
CA ALA A 639 -4.58 -15.21 18.84
C ALA A 639 -4.44 -14.77 17.37
N GLY A 640 -4.59 -13.47 17.12
CA GLY A 640 -4.26 -12.91 15.81
C GLY A 640 -2.76 -12.94 15.52
N GLY A 641 -2.37 -12.39 14.38
CA GLY A 641 -0.97 -12.32 13.95
C GLY A 641 -0.11 -11.48 14.88
N ASN A 642 1.19 -11.78 14.89
CA ASN A 642 2.19 -11.04 15.66
C ASN A 642 2.72 -9.83 14.89
N SER A 643 3.22 -8.83 15.62
CA SER A 643 3.91 -7.65 15.07
C SER A 643 5.36 -7.56 15.57
N VAL A 644 6.30 -7.29 14.66
CA VAL A 644 7.70 -6.98 15.00
C VAL A 644 8.07 -5.66 14.33
N VAL A 645 8.56 -4.70 15.11
CA VAL A 645 8.87 -3.35 14.64
C VAL A 645 10.24 -2.93 15.16
N ARG A 646 11.13 -2.54 14.25
CA ARG A 646 12.43 -1.95 14.62
C ARG A 646 12.66 -0.72 13.75
N SER A 647 12.91 0.42 14.38
CA SER A 647 13.32 1.66 13.72
C SER A 647 14.62 2.14 14.35
N THR A 648 15.66 2.36 13.56
CA THR A 648 16.91 3.00 13.97
C THR A 648 17.22 4.13 13.01
N VAL A 649 17.42 5.33 13.56
CA VAL A 649 17.64 6.56 12.78
C VAL A 649 18.89 7.26 13.30
N GLN A 650 19.81 7.56 12.41
CA GLN A 650 21.02 8.31 12.66
C GLN A 650 21.10 9.54 11.74
N ALA A 651 21.45 10.69 12.31
CA ALA A 651 21.66 11.95 11.60
C ALA A 651 22.72 12.80 12.33
N ASP A 652 23.17 13.89 11.73
CA ASP A 652 24.13 14.79 12.38
C ASP A 652 23.44 15.79 13.33
N SER A 653 22.47 16.56 12.82
CA SER A 653 21.83 17.65 13.59
C SER A 653 20.62 17.17 14.39
N SER A 654 19.74 16.35 13.80
CA SER A 654 18.54 15.87 14.46
C SER A 654 18.08 14.52 13.93
N ALA A 655 17.87 13.55 14.84
CA ALA A 655 17.34 12.23 14.52
C ALA A 655 16.01 11.99 15.26
N THR A 656 14.97 11.63 14.53
CA THR A 656 13.68 11.19 15.09
C THR A 656 13.34 9.79 14.62
N SER A 657 13.15 8.86 15.54
CA SER A 657 12.72 7.48 15.27
C SER A 657 11.36 7.22 15.90
N LYS A 658 10.43 6.63 15.14
CA LYS A 658 9.10 6.24 15.60
C LYS A 658 8.82 4.78 15.24
N ALA A 659 8.35 4.00 16.19
CA ALA A 659 8.02 2.59 16.02
C ALA A 659 6.65 2.27 16.64
N PHE A 660 5.74 1.69 15.85
CA PHE A 660 4.36 1.38 16.26
C PHE A 660 4.00 -0.08 15.98
N GLY A 661 3.75 -0.88 17.01
CA GLY A 661 3.45 -2.32 16.86
C GLY A 661 2.11 -2.73 17.45
N TYR A 662 1.24 -3.31 16.62
CA TYR A 662 -0.10 -3.75 16.99
C TYR A 662 -0.29 -5.25 16.81
N GLY A 663 -0.70 -5.95 17.87
CA GLY A 663 -1.06 -7.36 17.78
C GLY A 663 -2.40 -7.55 17.07
N GLY A 664 -2.54 -8.63 16.31
CA GLY A 664 -3.81 -9.00 15.70
C GLY A 664 -4.82 -9.45 16.75
N ALA A 665 -6.08 -9.02 16.63
CA ALA A 665 -7.14 -9.37 17.58
C ALA A 665 -7.87 -10.67 17.17
N GLY A 666 -8.17 -11.54 18.14
CA GLY A 666 -9.16 -12.61 18.02
C GLY A 666 -10.57 -12.14 18.40
N ASP A 667 -11.59 -12.86 17.90
CA ASP A 667 -13.02 -12.51 18.01
C ASP A 667 -13.68 -12.81 19.38
N TYR A 668 -14.85 -12.21 19.64
CA TYR A 668 -15.55 -12.11 20.93
C TYR A 668 -16.52 -13.28 21.20
N VAL A 669 -16.30 -14.02 22.30
CA VAL A 669 -17.40 -14.70 23.02
C VAL A 669 -17.08 -14.76 24.51
N SER A 670 -17.79 -13.95 25.28
CA SER A 670 -17.99 -13.97 26.76
C SER A 670 -16.80 -14.11 27.73
N SER A 671 -15.55 -14.28 27.30
CA SER A 671 -14.36 -14.29 28.17
C SER A 671 -13.07 -13.90 27.43
N GLY A 672 -12.80 -12.59 27.31
CA GLY A 672 -11.52 -12.01 26.89
C GLY A 672 -11.12 -12.19 25.41
N ARG A 673 -10.59 -11.14 24.76
CA ARG A 673 -9.96 -11.26 23.43
C ARG A 673 -8.54 -11.83 23.57
N ALA A 674 -8.17 -12.79 22.72
CA ALA A 674 -6.78 -13.22 22.55
C ALA A 674 -6.11 -12.34 21.49
N TYR A 675 -4.97 -11.73 21.82
CA TYR A 675 -4.23 -10.85 20.93
C TYR A 675 -2.88 -11.46 20.54
N GLY A 676 -2.35 -11.09 19.38
CA GLY A 676 -0.96 -11.39 19.00
C GLY A 676 0.06 -10.74 19.93
N THR A 677 1.33 -11.15 19.83
CA THR A 677 2.45 -10.52 20.53
C THR A 677 3.02 -9.34 19.74
N SER A 678 3.62 -8.36 20.42
CA SER A 678 4.34 -7.26 19.78
C SER A 678 5.75 -7.05 20.36
N ASP A 679 6.75 -6.90 19.50
CA ASP A 679 8.13 -6.51 19.84
C ASP A 679 8.48 -5.22 19.11
N VAL A 680 8.74 -4.13 19.84
CA VAL A 680 8.89 -2.77 19.31
C VAL A 680 10.18 -2.14 19.83
N LEU A 681 11.07 -1.77 18.92
CA LEU A 681 12.29 -1.00 19.20
C LEU A 681 12.31 0.29 18.38
N SER A 682 12.55 1.41 19.05
CA SER A 682 12.85 2.69 18.41
C SER A 682 14.18 3.23 18.92
N ARG A 683 15.09 3.59 18.03
CA ARG A 683 16.41 4.13 18.36
C ARG A 683 16.72 5.37 17.51
N ALA A 684 17.07 6.48 18.15
CA ALA A 684 17.51 7.71 17.50
C ALA A 684 18.92 8.07 17.97
N VAL A 685 19.83 8.39 17.04
CA VAL A 685 21.22 8.76 17.32
C VAL A 685 21.57 10.05 16.58
N SER A 686 22.10 11.05 17.27
CA SER A 686 22.45 12.35 16.69
C SER A 686 23.60 13.03 17.44
N ASN A 687 24.39 13.86 16.75
CA ASN A 687 25.33 14.76 17.40
C ASN A 687 24.62 16.00 18.00
N GLY A 688 23.39 16.28 17.55
CA GLY A 688 22.51 17.32 18.10
C GLY A 688 21.35 16.72 18.88
N ALA A 689 20.12 16.89 18.38
CA ALA A 689 18.90 16.43 19.04
C ALA A 689 18.53 14.98 18.66
N ALA A 690 17.99 14.21 19.61
CA ALA A 690 17.55 12.83 19.37
C ALA A 690 16.19 12.55 20.01
N ASN A 691 15.24 12.01 19.24
CA ASN A 691 13.90 11.66 19.72
C ASN A 691 13.52 10.22 19.31
N ALA A 692 13.29 9.34 20.27
CA ALA A 692 12.85 7.98 20.03
C ALA A 692 11.48 7.71 20.67
N GLN A 693 10.52 7.31 19.85
CA GLN A 693 9.18 6.92 20.27
C GLN A 693 8.89 5.46 19.90
N ALA A 694 8.51 4.64 20.87
CA ALA A 694 8.13 3.23 20.68
C ALA A 694 6.77 2.97 21.35
N ILE A 695 5.79 2.49 20.60
CA ILE A 695 4.42 2.29 21.10
C ILE A 695 3.90 0.91 20.69
N SER A 696 3.24 0.23 21.63
CA SER A 696 2.51 -1.00 21.34
C SER A 696 1.11 -1.02 21.97
N ASP A 697 0.11 -1.50 21.21
CA ASP A 697 -1.27 -1.66 21.69
C ASP A 697 -1.91 -2.94 21.11
N PHE A 698 -3.03 -3.37 21.71
CA PHE A 698 -3.81 -4.55 21.31
C PHE A 698 -2.99 -5.85 21.32
N THR A 699 -2.32 -6.17 22.42
CA THR A 699 -1.43 -7.34 22.52
C THR A 699 -1.72 -8.24 23.71
N SER A 700 -1.21 -9.48 23.63
CA SER A 700 -1.14 -10.42 24.77
C SER A 700 0.18 -10.28 25.52
N THR A 701 1.26 -10.00 24.81
CA THR A 701 2.58 -9.66 25.37
C THR A 701 3.23 -8.59 24.50
N SER A 702 3.70 -7.51 25.12
CA SER A 702 4.45 -6.44 24.49
C SER A 702 5.84 -6.32 25.11
N ARG A 703 6.86 -6.23 24.26
CA ARG A 703 8.21 -5.76 24.61
C ARG A 703 8.47 -4.46 23.87
N VAL A 704 8.66 -3.38 24.60
CA VAL A 704 8.79 -2.03 24.02
C VAL A 704 10.05 -1.36 24.55
N ARG A 705 10.90 -0.88 23.64
CA ARG A 705 12.14 -0.17 23.97
C ARG A 705 12.30 1.08 23.13
N ALA A 706 12.53 2.22 23.78
CA ALA A 706 12.90 3.47 23.13
C ALA A 706 14.31 3.90 23.58
N GLU A 707 15.17 4.29 22.63
CA GLU A 707 16.54 4.72 22.91
C GLU A 707 16.87 6.01 22.15
N ALA A 708 17.22 7.07 22.87
CA ALA A 708 17.66 8.33 22.27
C ALA A 708 19.08 8.67 22.73
N VAL A 709 19.99 8.83 21.79
CA VAL A 709 21.39 9.23 22.05
C VAL A 709 21.65 10.51 21.27
N GLY A 710 21.69 11.64 21.97
CA GLY A 710 21.99 12.94 21.39
C GLY A 710 23.31 13.51 21.90
N GLY A 711 23.70 14.64 21.32
CA GLY A 711 24.80 15.45 21.82
C GLY A 711 24.28 16.60 22.68
N THR A 712 24.50 17.84 22.23
CA THR A 712 24.14 19.05 22.99
C THR A 712 22.71 19.54 22.74
N GLY A 713 21.96 18.88 21.85
CA GLY A 713 20.54 19.17 21.59
C GLY A 713 19.60 18.39 22.52
N PRO A 714 18.29 18.70 22.51
CA PRO A 714 17.31 17.97 23.31
C PRO A 714 17.26 16.48 22.98
N VAL A 715 17.20 15.64 24.02
CA VAL A 715 17.15 14.18 23.94
C VAL A 715 15.90 13.66 24.66
N SER A 716 15.08 12.88 23.95
CA SER A 716 13.86 12.29 24.52
C SER A 716 13.66 10.85 24.05
N ALA A 717 13.42 9.95 25.01
CA ALA A 717 13.00 8.58 24.74
C ALA A 717 11.64 8.30 25.40
N TYR A 718 10.66 7.86 24.60
CA TYR A 718 9.31 7.55 25.05
C TYR A 718 8.89 6.15 24.63
N ALA A 719 8.53 5.31 25.60
CA ALA A 719 8.02 3.96 25.38
C ALA A 719 6.65 3.78 26.04
N ASP A 720 5.66 3.25 25.33
CA ASP A 720 4.33 2.92 25.86
C ASP A 720 3.85 1.54 25.40
N ALA A 721 3.23 0.80 26.31
CA ALA A 721 2.58 -0.47 25.99
C ALA A 721 1.24 -0.62 26.71
N ALA A 722 0.24 -1.15 26.02
CA ALA A 722 -1.10 -1.38 26.57
C ALA A 722 -1.56 -2.83 26.45
N LYS A 723 -2.34 -3.26 27.47
CA LYS A 723 -2.95 -4.61 27.59
C LYS A 723 -1.93 -5.73 27.79
N GLY A 724 -2.42 -6.92 28.15
CA GLY A 724 -1.58 -8.12 28.31
C GLY A 724 -0.45 -7.95 29.32
N LYS A 725 0.65 -8.70 29.12
CA LYS A 725 1.93 -8.47 29.80
C LYS A 725 2.73 -7.40 29.05
N ALA A 726 3.25 -6.40 29.74
CA ALA A 726 3.98 -5.28 29.13
C ALA A 726 5.35 -5.05 29.79
N ASP A 727 6.42 -5.36 29.06
CA ASP A 727 7.80 -5.07 29.44
C ASP A 727 8.26 -3.83 28.66
N VAL A 728 8.42 -2.70 29.35
CA VAL A 728 8.63 -1.37 28.76
C VAL A 728 9.91 -0.74 29.27
N SER A 729 10.74 -0.24 28.36
CA SER A 729 12.00 0.43 28.69
C SER A 729 12.22 1.69 27.86
N ALA A 730 12.75 2.73 28.49
CA ALA A 730 13.17 3.96 27.83
C ALA A 730 14.58 4.35 28.30
N TYR A 731 15.45 4.69 27.36
CA TYR A 731 16.84 5.07 27.61
C TYR A 731 17.17 6.37 26.87
N SER A 732 17.74 7.34 27.56
CA SER A 732 18.20 8.60 26.97
C SER A 732 19.64 8.92 27.37
N SER A 733 20.44 9.44 26.43
CA SER A 733 21.83 9.87 26.67
C SER A 733 22.11 11.21 25.98
N ALA A 734 22.70 12.16 26.70
CA ALA A 734 23.02 13.50 26.18
C ALA A 734 24.36 14.02 26.69
N LEU A 735 24.81 15.16 26.16
CA LEU A 735 26.02 15.87 26.59
C LEU A 735 25.70 17.19 27.30
N GLY A 736 26.38 17.42 28.42
CA GLY A 736 26.32 18.69 29.16
C GLY A 736 24.92 19.07 29.63
N SER A 737 24.56 20.33 29.38
CA SER A 737 23.33 20.97 29.88
C SER A 737 22.08 20.67 29.05
N ALA A 738 22.20 19.80 28.05
CA ALA A 738 21.09 19.42 27.19
C ALA A 738 19.90 18.85 27.99
N ALA A 739 18.69 19.22 27.58
CA ALA A 739 17.47 18.60 28.10
C ALA A 739 17.47 17.11 27.71
N ASN A 740 17.40 16.22 28.70
CA ASN A 740 17.58 14.79 28.49
C ASN A 740 16.61 14.00 29.37
N GLN A 741 15.67 13.31 28.74
CA GLN A 741 14.54 12.68 29.41
C GLN A 741 14.23 11.29 28.84
N ALA A 742 13.92 10.35 29.71
CA ALA A 742 13.36 9.06 29.33
C ALA A 742 12.05 8.79 30.09
N GLN A 743 11.04 8.29 29.38
CA GLN A 743 9.74 7.94 29.93
C GLN A 743 9.29 6.58 29.41
N ALA A 744 9.04 5.66 30.34
CA ALA A 744 8.44 4.36 30.06
C ALA A 744 7.07 4.27 30.71
N GLN A 745 6.07 3.80 29.97
CA GLN A 745 4.69 3.71 30.43
C GLN A 745 4.09 2.33 30.12
N SER A 746 3.40 1.76 31.10
CA SER A 746 2.66 0.51 30.95
C SER A 746 1.23 0.67 31.41
N ARG A 747 0.31 0.23 30.55
CA ARG A 747 -1.12 0.03 30.83
C ARG A 747 -1.48 -1.46 30.77
N GLY A 748 -0.46 -2.32 30.94
CA GLY A 748 -0.60 -3.77 30.96
C GLY A 748 -1.12 -4.29 32.30
N THR A 749 -1.57 -5.54 32.30
CA THR A 749 -2.03 -6.26 33.50
C THR A 749 -0.90 -6.65 34.46
N ARG A 750 0.33 -6.76 33.94
CA ARG A 750 1.58 -7.05 34.68
C ARG A 750 2.80 -6.74 33.81
N GLY A 751 3.99 -6.66 34.41
CA GLY A 751 5.27 -6.55 33.70
C GLY A 751 6.28 -5.65 34.41
N THR A 752 7.21 -5.11 33.64
CA THR A 752 8.27 -4.22 34.15
C THR A 752 8.28 -2.89 33.39
N VAL A 753 8.52 -1.79 34.09
CA VAL A 753 8.64 -0.44 33.52
C VAL A 753 9.96 0.17 33.99
N ASN A 754 10.86 0.44 33.04
CA ASN A 754 12.20 0.96 33.33
C ASN A 754 12.47 2.24 32.53
N ALA A 755 12.93 3.30 33.20
CA ALA A 755 13.41 4.52 32.56
C ALA A 755 14.85 4.80 33.00
N THR A 756 15.70 5.25 32.09
CA THR A 756 17.10 5.61 32.39
C THR A 756 17.53 6.81 31.57
N SER A 757 18.17 7.78 32.22
CA SER A 757 18.74 8.95 31.56
C SER A 757 20.19 9.13 31.99
N VAL A 758 21.08 9.36 31.02
CA VAL A 758 22.52 9.56 31.23
C VAL A 758 22.93 10.90 30.66
N SER A 759 23.70 11.70 31.40
CA SER A 759 24.38 12.86 30.83
C SER A 759 25.84 12.89 31.23
N THR A 760 26.71 13.20 30.27
CA THR A 760 28.16 13.36 30.47
C THR A 760 28.55 14.79 30.15
N GLY A 761 29.32 15.42 31.04
CA GLY A 761 29.86 16.76 30.84
C GLY A 761 31.39 16.76 30.83
N ASP A 762 31.96 17.95 30.97
CA ASP A 762 33.41 18.14 30.99
C ASP A 762 34.06 17.52 32.24
N GLY A 763 35.36 17.24 32.16
CA GLY A 763 36.15 16.76 33.30
C GLY A 763 35.74 15.37 33.80
N GLY A 764 35.15 14.53 32.94
CA GLY A 764 34.71 13.18 33.30
C GLY A 764 33.41 13.13 34.12
N ARG A 765 32.79 14.27 34.43
CA ARG A 765 31.57 14.31 35.24
C ARG A 765 30.40 13.66 34.51
N SER A 766 29.67 12.80 35.20
CA SER A 766 28.44 12.23 34.65
C SER A 766 27.37 12.00 35.70
N VAL A 767 26.12 11.95 35.25
CA VAL A 767 24.99 11.57 36.09
C VAL A 767 24.10 10.59 35.34
N THR A 768 23.71 9.52 36.02
CA THR A 768 22.75 8.53 35.53
C THR A 768 21.57 8.45 36.47
N THR A 769 20.36 8.71 35.99
CA THR A 769 19.13 8.48 36.75
C THR A 769 18.43 7.23 36.25
N ASN A 770 17.86 6.45 37.17
CA ASN A 770 17.13 5.23 36.86
C ASN A 770 15.83 5.17 37.67
N VAL A 771 14.77 4.66 37.05
CA VAL A 771 13.56 4.24 37.74
C VAL A 771 13.20 2.84 37.24
N SER A 772 12.93 1.94 38.18
CA SER A 772 12.42 0.59 37.89
C SER A 772 11.17 0.29 38.70
N VAL A 773 10.18 -0.27 38.02
CA VAL A 773 8.90 -0.68 38.60
C VAL A 773 8.54 -2.05 38.07
N ALA A 774 8.12 -2.95 38.95
CA ALA A 774 7.51 -4.22 38.60
C ALA A 774 6.10 -4.28 39.18
N HIS A 775 5.14 -4.77 38.39
CA HIS A 775 3.75 -4.86 38.82
C HIS A 775 3.10 -6.16 38.34
N GLU A 776 2.20 -6.70 39.15
CA GLU A 776 1.49 -7.97 38.89
C GLU A 776 -0.04 -7.79 38.76
N THR A 777 -0.54 -6.57 38.93
CA THR A 777 -1.97 -6.22 38.88
C THR A 777 -2.22 -5.09 37.89
N GLN A 778 -3.46 -4.96 37.41
CA GLN A 778 -3.79 -3.98 36.36
C GLN A 778 -3.73 -2.54 36.86
N ILE A 779 -2.56 -1.91 36.73
CA ILE A 779 -2.27 -0.53 37.12
C ILE A 779 -1.62 0.19 35.93
N SER A 780 -2.05 1.43 35.65
CA SER A 780 -1.39 2.31 34.68
C SER A 780 -0.20 3.00 35.34
N ILE A 781 1.02 2.66 34.94
CA ILE A 781 2.27 3.04 35.60
C ILE A 781 3.17 3.80 34.62
N ALA A 782 3.80 4.89 35.10
CA ALA A 782 4.85 5.60 34.37
C ALA A 782 6.15 5.72 35.19
N ALA A 783 7.28 5.35 34.59
CA ALA A 783 8.62 5.64 35.09
C ALA A 783 9.20 6.82 34.29
N ARG A 784 9.76 7.82 34.97
CA ARG A 784 10.32 9.01 34.33
C ARG A 784 11.70 9.35 34.89
N THR A 785 12.64 9.61 34.01
CA THR A 785 13.98 10.03 34.39
C THR A 785 14.41 11.29 33.64
N SER A 786 15.27 12.08 34.26
CA SER A 786 16.07 13.09 33.55
C SER A 786 17.45 13.24 34.19
N ALA A 787 18.45 13.56 33.37
CA ALA A 787 19.83 13.69 33.80
C ALA A 787 20.52 14.80 33.00
N SER A 788 21.20 15.75 33.66
CA SER A 788 21.97 16.80 32.96
C SER A 788 23.24 17.18 33.73
N VAL A 789 24.26 17.71 33.05
CA VAL A 789 25.47 18.26 33.68
C VAL A 789 25.52 19.77 33.41
N GLY A 790 25.40 20.59 34.45
CA GLY A 790 25.28 22.05 34.31
C GLY A 790 23.97 22.52 33.67
N GLY A 791 22.95 21.65 33.60
CA GLY A 791 21.62 21.97 33.08
C GLY A 791 20.70 22.59 34.12
N ALA A 792 19.41 22.68 33.77
CA ALA A 792 18.38 23.17 34.68
C ALA A 792 18.26 22.27 35.92
N LEU A 793 17.97 22.89 37.06
CA LEU A 793 17.73 22.15 38.30
C LEU A 793 16.38 21.43 38.25
N PRO A 794 16.30 20.17 38.74
CA PRO A 794 15.04 19.48 38.86
C PRO A 794 14.18 20.15 39.93
N THR A 795 12.90 20.35 39.62
CA THR A 795 11.90 20.78 40.59
C THR A 795 11.21 19.57 41.19
N LEU A 796 10.93 19.62 42.50
CA LEU A 796 10.11 18.60 43.14
C LEU A 796 8.67 18.76 42.63
N ALA A 797 8.10 17.69 42.09
CA ALA A 797 6.72 17.72 41.61
C ALA A 797 5.76 18.03 42.77
N ASN A 798 4.87 19.00 42.58
CA ASN A 798 3.75 19.16 43.49
C ASN A 798 2.89 17.91 43.39
N MET A 799 2.72 17.19 44.50
CA MET A 799 1.87 15.99 44.53
C MET A 799 0.43 16.35 44.86
N ASN A 800 -0.10 17.29 44.09
CA ASN A 800 -1.48 17.75 44.13
C ASN A 800 -2.24 17.21 42.90
N GLU A 801 -3.57 17.14 43.01
CA GLU A 801 -4.44 16.49 42.02
C GLU A 801 -4.48 17.21 40.65
N ASN A 802 -4.07 18.49 40.59
CA ASN A 802 -4.26 19.36 39.43
C ASN A 802 -3.00 19.58 38.56
N ASP A 803 -1.78 19.30 39.05
CA ASP A 803 -0.52 19.61 38.33
C ASP A 803 0.09 18.42 37.58
N LEU A 804 -0.55 17.24 37.62
CA LEU A 804 -0.10 16.04 36.91
C LEU A 804 -1.02 15.75 35.70
N PRO A 805 -0.49 15.25 34.57
CA PRO A 805 -1.30 15.01 33.37
C PRO A 805 -2.46 14.07 33.71
N SER A 806 -3.69 14.50 33.45
CA SER A 806 -4.98 13.93 33.90
C SER A 806 -5.32 12.49 33.45
N VAL A 807 -4.32 11.72 33.01
CA VAL A 807 -4.48 10.44 32.31
C VAL A 807 -3.72 9.28 33.01
N ILE A 808 -2.91 9.53 34.05
CA ILE A 808 -1.99 8.51 34.61
C ILE A 808 -2.33 8.19 36.06
N GLY A 809 -2.44 6.89 36.38
CA GLY A 809 -2.85 6.42 37.70
C GLY A 809 -1.71 6.16 38.69
N SER A 810 -0.49 5.90 38.25
CA SER A 810 0.68 5.72 39.12
C SER A 810 1.96 6.17 38.44
N TYR A 811 2.90 6.73 39.19
CA TYR A 811 4.16 7.22 38.66
C TYR A 811 5.33 7.03 39.64
N ALA A 812 6.53 6.96 39.08
CA ALA A 812 7.79 7.09 39.81
C ALA A 812 8.77 7.94 38.98
N THR A 813 9.51 8.84 39.63
CA THR A 813 10.42 9.78 38.97
C THR A 813 11.79 9.82 39.62
N ALA A 814 12.83 10.01 38.79
CA ALA A 814 14.19 10.35 39.22
C ALA A 814 14.77 11.44 38.33
N HIS A 815 14.99 12.62 38.88
CA HIS A 815 15.55 13.74 38.15
C HIS A 815 16.82 14.21 38.85
N ALA A 816 17.91 14.38 38.12
CA ALA A 816 19.16 14.86 38.71
C ALA A 816 19.97 15.73 37.75
N THR A 817 20.71 16.66 38.34
CA THR A 817 21.65 17.53 37.66
C THR A 817 22.99 17.50 38.40
N ALA A 818 24.06 17.10 37.70
CA ALA A 818 25.42 17.21 38.22
C ALA A 818 25.99 18.60 37.94
N ALA A 819 26.90 19.07 38.80
CA ALA A 819 27.54 20.38 38.70
C ALA A 819 26.53 21.52 38.39
N PRO A 820 25.50 21.71 39.22
CA PRO A 820 24.47 22.71 38.97
C PRO A 820 25.02 24.15 38.93
N ASP A 821 24.36 25.03 38.17
CA ASP A 821 24.69 26.45 38.15
C ASP A 821 24.52 27.10 39.54
N ALA A 822 25.51 27.92 39.94
CA ALA A 822 25.55 28.52 41.26
C ALA A 822 24.40 29.50 41.53
N ALA A 823 23.93 30.24 40.51
CA ALA A 823 22.80 31.15 40.68
C ALA A 823 21.48 30.38 40.85
N ALA A 824 21.28 29.32 40.06
CA ALA A 824 20.14 28.43 40.21
C ALA A 824 20.13 27.75 41.59
N LEU A 825 21.29 27.26 42.05
CA LEU A 825 21.45 26.62 43.35
C LEU A 825 21.12 27.59 44.50
N ASN A 826 21.65 28.81 44.46
CA ASN A 826 21.37 29.85 45.46
C ASN A 826 19.88 30.17 45.54
N GLY A 827 19.17 30.17 44.41
CA GLY A 827 17.71 30.35 44.37
C GLY A 827 16.95 29.26 45.14
N VAL A 828 17.34 28.00 44.99
CA VAL A 828 16.73 26.86 45.71
C VAL A 828 17.06 26.92 47.21
N LEU A 829 18.32 27.19 47.55
CA LEU A 829 18.82 27.17 48.92
C LEU A 829 18.44 28.41 49.76
N ALA A 830 18.00 29.51 49.14
CA ALA A 830 17.64 30.75 49.85
C ALA A 830 16.57 30.56 50.95
N SER A 831 15.73 29.53 50.83
CA SER A 831 14.67 29.21 51.80
C SER A 831 15.03 28.05 52.74
N LYS A 832 16.31 27.63 52.77
CA LYS A 832 16.81 26.40 53.40
C LYS A 832 18.11 26.68 54.16
N PRO A 833 18.07 27.45 55.27
CA PRO A 833 19.25 27.96 55.95
C PRO A 833 20.19 26.86 56.49
N ASN A 834 19.66 25.72 56.94
CA ASN A 834 20.51 24.66 57.48
C ASN A 834 21.31 23.97 56.37
N VAL A 835 20.64 23.64 55.25
CA VAL A 835 21.29 23.03 54.09
C VAL A 835 22.25 24.03 53.43
N ALA A 836 21.85 25.30 53.31
CA ALA A 836 22.71 26.36 52.77
C ALA A 836 23.99 26.53 53.59
N ALA A 837 23.90 26.53 54.93
CA ALA A 837 25.07 26.62 55.80
C ALA A 837 26.00 25.41 55.66
N ALA A 838 25.44 24.19 55.53
CA ALA A 838 26.23 22.97 55.41
C ALA A 838 26.97 22.82 54.06
N LEU A 839 26.47 23.49 53.01
CA LEU A 839 27.04 23.46 51.66
C LEU A 839 27.89 24.71 51.34
N ALA A 840 27.95 25.71 52.21
CA ALA A 840 28.56 27.02 51.94
C ALA A 840 30.06 26.96 51.62
N ASP A 841 30.79 26.04 52.26
CA ASP A 841 32.24 25.92 52.15
C ASP A 841 32.71 24.84 51.15
N GLY A 842 31.79 24.32 50.31
CA GLY A 842 32.05 23.21 49.40
C GLY A 842 31.50 23.38 47.98
N GLU A 843 31.90 22.50 47.07
CA GLU A 843 31.33 22.35 45.73
C GLU A 843 30.09 21.44 45.80
N VAL A 844 28.96 21.88 45.24
CA VAL A 844 27.81 20.99 45.02
C VAL A 844 28.05 20.14 43.78
N VAL A 845 28.30 18.86 43.98
CA VAL A 845 28.60 17.91 42.90
C VAL A 845 27.33 17.43 42.19
N GLY A 846 26.18 17.48 42.87
CA GLY A 846 24.90 17.12 42.26
C GLY A 846 23.68 17.49 43.09
N MET A 847 22.54 17.60 42.41
CA MET A 847 21.24 17.86 43.02
C MET A 847 20.18 17.01 42.32
N GLY A 848 19.18 16.52 43.05
CA GLY A 848 18.15 15.67 42.46
C GLY A 848 16.83 15.62 43.23
N THR A 849 15.84 14.99 42.61
CA THR A 849 14.53 14.74 43.20
C THR A 849 14.09 13.31 42.89
N PHE A 850 13.50 12.65 43.90
CA PHE A 850 12.79 11.39 43.73
C PHE A 850 11.34 11.56 44.12
N SER A 851 10.44 10.91 43.39
CA SER A 851 9.04 10.85 43.79
C SER A 851 8.38 9.55 43.34
N SER A 852 7.35 9.12 44.06
CA SER A 852 6.55 7.95 43.74
C SER A 852 5.14 8.14 44.28
N GLY A 853 4.12 7.82 43.48
CA GLY A 853 2.72 8.04 43.86
C GLY A 853 1.71 7.21 43.07
N VAL A 854 0.56 6.98 43.70
CA VAL A 854 -0.61 6.28 43.14
C VAL A 854 -1.87 7.12 43.39
N TYR A 855 -2.62 7.44 42.34
CA TYR A 855 -3.90 8.12 42.41
C TYR A 855 -5.05 7.17 42.79
N GLN A 856 -6.06 7.71 43.49
CA GLN A 856 -7.23 6.93 43.91
C GLN A 856 -8.10 6.51 42.71
N PHE A 857 -8.21 5.20 42.48
CA PHE A 857 -9.26 4.63 41.62
C PHE A 857 -10.11 3.64 42.39
N SER A 858 -11.43 3.76 42.25
CA SER A 858 -12.45 2.88 42.85
C SER A 858 -12.44 1.43 42.33
N SER A 859 -11.57 1.11 41.36
CA SER A 859 -11.51 -0.20 40.68
C SER A 859 -10.12 -0.85 40.67
N VAL A 860 -9.11 -0.25 41.33
CA VAL A 860 -7.75 -0.80 41.40
C VAL A 860 -7.56 -1.54 42.74
N PRO A 861 -6.97 -2.76 42.74
CA PRO A 861 -6.68 -3.50 43.98
C PRO A 861 -5.90 -2.65 44.99
N THR A 862 -6.14 -2.88 46.28
CA THR A 862 -5.49 -2.19 47.41
C THR A 862 -4.01 -2.56 47.61
N ASP A 863 -3.40 -3.29 46.67
CA ASP A 863 -2.07 -3.84 46.82
C ASP A 863 -0.99 -2.76 46.77
N ALA A 864 0.10 -2.97 47.52
CA ALA A 864 1.21 -2.04 47.59
C ALA A 864 2.01 -2.04 46.27
N TYR A 865 2.14 -0.86 45.68
CA TYR A 865 2.99 -0.55 44.53
C TYR A 865 4.44 -0.37 44.99
N SER A 866 5.41 -1.06 44.38
CA SER A 866 6.83 -0.91 44.71
C SER A 866 7.63 -0.34 43.56
N SER A 867 8.42 0.70 43.82
CA SER A 867 9.30 1.34 42.86
C SER A 867 10.68 1.60 43.45
N VAL A 868 11.71 1.58 42.59
CA VAL A 868 13.07 1.97 42.96
C VAL A 868 13.49 3.11 42.04
N ALA A 869 13.90 4.22 42.63
CA ALA A 869 14.49 5.36 41.96
C ALA A 869 15.95 5.50 42.37
N SER A 870 16.85 5.82 41.44
CA SER A 870 18.24 6.10 41.76
C SER A 870 18.86 7.18 40.90
N ALA A 871 19.95 7.75 41.41
CA ALA A 871 20.81 8.68 40.73
C ALA A 871 22.26 8.36 41.09
N ASN A 872 23.06 8.07 40.07
CA ASN A 872 24.48 7.81 40.19
C ASN A 872 25.28 9.01 39.69
N PHE A 873 26.18 9.53 40.51
CA PHE A 873 27.01 10.70 40.20
C PHE A 873 28.48 10.31 40.16
N HIS A 874 29.11 10.56 39.02
CA HIS A 874 30.54 10.35 38.84
C HIS A 874 31.26 11.70 38.80
N PHE A 875 32.29 11.85 39.63
CA PHE A 875 33.13 13.05 39.70
C PHE A 875 34.46 12.74 40.39
N ASP A 876 35.43 13.64 40.23
CA ASP A 876 36.74 13.53 40.87
C ASP A 876 36.91 14.57 41.98
N THR A 877 37.64 14.21 43.04
CA THR A 877 38.15 15.14 44.05
C THR A 877 39.68 15.26 43.96
N THR A 878 40.20 16.48 44.07
CA THR A 878 41.64 16.77 43.96
C THR A 878 42.42 16.52 45.26
N GLY A 879 41.70 16.43 46.38
CA GLY A 879 42.22 16.20 47.72
C GLY A 879 41.15 15.58 48.61
N SER A 880 41.51 15.26 49.85
CA SER A 880 40.53 14.71 50.80
C SER A 880 39.42 15.72 51.08
N SER A 881 38.17 15.27 50.99
CA SER A 881 36.99 16.13 51.05
C SER A 881 35.87 15.50 51.89
N PHE A 882 35.13 16.28 52.67
CA PHE A 882 33.94 15.79 53.36
C PHE A 882 32.74 15.74 52.42
N LEU A 883 32.03 14.60 52.39
CA LEU A 883 30.75 14.45 51.69
C LEU A 883 29.60 14.88 52.60
N THR A 884 28.77 15.80 52.10
CA THR A 884 27.56 16.27 52.79
C THR A 884 26.33 16.01 51.92
N LEU A 885 25.30 15.43 52.51
CA LEU A 885 23.96 15.30 51.92
C LEU A 885 23.06 16.37 52.51
N GLY A 886 22.55 17.26 51.65
CA GLY A 886 21.49 18.21 51.98
C GLY A 886 20.12 17.66 51.55
N LEU A 887 19.16 17.62 52.46
CA LEU A 887 17.77 17.26 52.21
C LEU A 887 16.93 18.53 52.20
N ILE A 888 16.41 18.88 51.03
CA ILE A 888 15.92 20.22 50.72
C ILE A 888 14.48 20.36 51.23
N ASP A 889 13.59 19.55 50.67
CA ASP A 889 12.17 19.57 50.93
C ASP A 889 11.54 18.20 50.66
N SER A 890 10.29 18.06 51.10
CA SER A 890 9.45 16.91 50.76
C SER A 890 8.06 17.37 50.40
N ALA A 891 7.42 16.57 49.55
CA ALA A 891 6.01 16.66 49.22
C ALA A 891 5.35 15.35 49.66
N ALA A 892 4.05 15.40 49.98
CA ALA A 892 3.27 14.22 50.34
C ALA A 892 1.84 14.33 49.84
N TYR A 893 1.24 13.17 49.50
CA TYR A 893 -0.17 13.01 49.19
C TYR A 893 -0.75 11.84 50.02
N GLY A 894 -1.97 12.00 50.54
CA GLY A 894 -2.57 11.00 51.44
C GLY A 894 -1.70 10.75 52.67
N THR A 895 -1.46 9.48 53.01
CA THR A 895 -0.52 9.09 54.10
C THR A 895 0.91 8.90 53.60
N GLY A 896 1.24 9.32 52.37
CA GLY A 896 2.60 9.27 51.82
C GLY A 896 2.98 7.92 51.22
N PHE A 897 3.39 6.99 52.09
CA PHE A 897 3.90 5.68 51.73
C PHE A 897 3.63 4.67 52.85
N THR A 898 3.80 3.38 52.55
CA THR A 898 3.84 2.29 53.54
C THR A 898 5.26 2.02 54.03
N LYS A 899 6.25 2.12 53.13
CA LYS A 899 7.67 2.04 53.46
C LYS A 899 8.48 2.94 52.51
N LEU A 900 9.49 3.61 53.04
CA LEU A 900 10.50 4.36 52.28
C LEU A 900 11.89 3.94 52.76
N GLU A 901 12.78 3.63 51.85
CA GLU A 901 14.19 3.33 52.13
C GLU A 901 15.08 4.28 51.34
N LEU A 902 16.00 4.96 52.03
CA LEU A 902 17.05 5.79 51.43
C LEU A 902 18.40 5.11 51.65
N ARG A 903 19.17 4.92 50.59
CA ARG A 903 20.53 4.35 50.63
C ARG A 903 21.50 5.19 49.81
N ILE A 904 22.73 5.31 50.30
CA ILE A 904 23.82 6.02 49.64
C ILE A 904 25.06 5.13 49.69
N SER A 905 25.65 4.88 48.54
CA SER A 905 26.91 4.15 48.42
C SER A 905 27.92 4.94 47.58
N ASN A 906 29.21 4.68 47.80
CA ASN A 906 30.28 5.06 46.89
C ASN A 906 30.87 3.77 46.29
N ALA A 907 30.77 3.65 44.97
CA ALA A 907 30.88 2.36 44.28
C ALA A 907 29.97 1.32 44.96
N ASP A 908 30.53 0.20 45.41
CA ASP A 908 29.79 -0.88 46.07
C ASP A 908 29.77 -0.77 47.62
N THR A 909 30.32 0.31 48.21
CA THR A 909 30.38 0.48 49.68
C THR A 909 29.24 1.35 50.17
N GLU A 910 28.35 0.80 50.99
CA GLU A 910 27.27 1.55 51.65
C GLU A 910 27.84 2.53 52.69
N ILE A 911 27.47 3.80 52.56
CA ILE A 911 27.87 4.90 53.45
C ILE A 911 26.71 5.30 54.37
N PHE A 912 25.48 5.21 53.87
CA PHE A 912 24.29 5.57 54.62
C PHE A 912 23.10 4.73 54.20
N SER A 913 22.26 4.37 55.17
CA SER A 913 20.99 3.68 54.95
C SER A 913 20.00 4.08 56.04
N GLN A 914 18.79 4.43 55.66
CA GLN A 914 17.71 4.80 56.57
C GLN A 914 16.37 4.33 56.01
N SER A 915 15.56 3.69 56.86
CA SER A 915 14.19 3.31 56.55
C SER A 915 13.19 4.17 57.32
N PHE A 916 12.03 4.39 56.72
CA PHE A 916 10.90 5.10 57.30
C PHE A 916 9.62 4.28 57.11
N ASP A 917 8.87 4.13 58.19
CA ASP A 917 7.56 3.46 58.20
C ASP A 917 6.42 4.45 58.53
N SER A 918 6.72 5.75 58.61
CA SER A 918 5.72 6.80 58.84
C SER A 918 6.02 8.10 58.09
N LEU A 919 4.96 8.75 57.60
CA LEU A 919 5.05 10.02 56.89
C LEU A 919 5.65 11.14 57.75
N ALA A 920 5.23 11.25 59.02
CA ALA A 920 5.71 12.32 59.91
C ALA A 920 7.22 12.24 60.15
N ALA A 921 7.77 11.04 60.34
CA ALA A 921 9.20 10.85 60.50
C ALA A 921 9.98 11.23 59.23
N ALA A 922 9.48 10.85 58.04
CA ALA A 922 10.10 11.25 56.79
C ALA A 922 10.01 12.76 56.55
N GLN A 923 8.86 13.39 56.74
CA GLN A 923 8.72 14.85 56.54
C GLN A 923 9.67 15.65 57.44
N ALA A 924 9.83 15.24 58.70
CA ALA A 924 10.79 15.86 59.60
C ALA A 924 12.24 15.65 59.13
N PHE A 925 12.56 14.48 58.59
CA PHE A 925 13.90 14.13 58.13
C PHE A 925 14.29 14.83 56.82
N PHE A 926 13.35 15.03 55.89
CA PHE A 926 13.58 15.59 54.55
C PHE A 926 13.38 17.12 54.46
N SER A 927 13.17 17.81 55.59
CA SER A 927 12.89 19.25 55.63
C SER A 927 14.09 20.05 56.12
N ASP A 928 14.80 20.74 55.22
CA ASP A 928 15.97 21.59 55.52
C ASP A 928 16.95 20.93 56.52
N HIS A 929 17.44 19.75 56.16
CA HIS A 929 18.28 18.92 57.02
C HIS A 929 19.55 18.50 56.30
N ALA A 930 20.71 18.63 56.95
CA ALA A 930 22.01 18.26 56.37
C ALA A 930 22.68 17.15 57.17
N LEU A 931 23.31 16.21 56.47
CA LEU A 931 24.02 15.06 57.03
C LEU A 931 25.44 14.99 56.47
N THR A 932 26.45 14.97 57.34
CA THR A 932 27.84 14.71 56.95
C THR A 932 28.06 13.20 56.88
N LEU A 933 28.41 12.70 55.69
CA LEU A 933 28.52 11.27 55.38
C LEU A 933 29.95 10.72 55.50
N GLY A 934 30.91 11.57 55.86
CA GLY A 934 32.30 11.20 56.09
C GLY A 934 33.26 11.76 55.05
N GLU A 935 34.50 11.29 55.09
CA GLU A 935 35.60 11.76 54.24
C GLU A 935 35.71 10.92 52.97
N LEU A 936 35.86 11.58 51.82
CA LEU A 936 36.21 11.04 50.52
C LEU A 936 37.68 11.33 50.26
N GLY A 937 38.46 10.29 49.95
CA GLY A 937 39.85 10.46 49.52
C GLY A 937 39.95 11.19 48.17
N ALA A 938 41.17 11.56 47.77
CA ALA A 938 41.43 12.10 46.43
C ALA A 938 41.21 11.02 45.36
N GLY A 939 40.73 11.43 44.18
CA GLY A 939 40.50 10.55 43.04
C GLY A 939 39.04 10.49 42.62
N SER A 940 38.67 9.39 41.95
CA SER A 940 37.37 9.24 41.31
C SER A 940 36.34 8.60 42.23
N HIS A 941 35.12 9.14 42.23
CA HIS A 941 34.01 8.69 43.06
C HIS A 941 32.80 8.33 42.20
N ASP A 942 32.02 7.35 42.67
CA ASP A 942 30.79 6.89 42.03
C ASP A 942 29.68 6.84 43.08
N LEU A 943 29.02 7.97 43.30
CA LEU A 943 28.03 8.13 44.35
C LEU A 943 26.63 7.74 43.87
N LEU A 944 26.12 6.61 44.36
CA LEU A 944 24.79 6.12 44.07
C LEU A 944 23.83 6.48 45.21
N VAL A 945 22.86 7.34 44.92
CA VAL A 945 21.71 7.63 45.79
C VAL A 945 20.53 6.78 45.30
N THR A 946 19.95 5.97 46.19
CA THR A 946 18.82 5.09 45.87
C THR A 946 17.67 5.31 46.85
N ALA A 947 16.45 5.39 46.33
CA ALA A 947 15.22 5.45 47.09
C ALA A 947 14.27 4.30 46.69
N GLY A 948 13.92 3.44 47.64
CA GLY A 948 12.90 2.40 47.49
C GLY A 948 11.58 2.86 48.08
N PHE A 949 10.50 2.83 47.30
CA PHE A 949 9.17 3.23 47.75
C PHE A 949 8.21 2.04 47.71
N SER A 950 7.44 1.85 48.78
CA SER A 950 6.23 1.02 48.78
C SER A 950 5.03 1.91 49.07
N VAL A 951 4.16 2.12 48.08
CA VAL A 951 3.06 3.10 48.13
C VAL A 951 1.72 2.38 47.98
N ALA A 952 0.72 2.73 48.79
CA ALA A 952 -0.63 2.18 48.63
C ALA A 952 -1.51 3.12 47.77
N ASN A 953 -2.68 2.61 47.36
CA ASN A 953 -3.64 3.35 46.55
C ASN A 953 -4.02 4.70 47.20
N GLY A 954 -3.92 5.80 46.44
CA GLY A 954 -4.23 7.15 46.93
C GLY A 954 -3.17 7.79 47.81
N GLN A 955 -1.91 7.39 47.67
CA GLN A 955 -0.79 7.91 48.46
C GLN A 955 0.37 8.30 47.53
N GLY A 956 1.24 9.20 47.98
CA GLY A 956 2.48 9.52 47.28
C GLY A 956 3.46 10.30 48.14
N PHE A 957 4.75 10.13 47.88
CA PHE A 957 5.84 10.84 48.56
C PHE A 957 6.97 11.19 47.59
N GLY A 958 7.64 12.31 47.84
CA GLY A 958 8.77 12.75 47.06
C GLY A 958 9.60 13.76 47.85
N PHE A 959 10.88 13.86 47.50
CA PHE A 959 11.83 14.73 48.20
C PHE A 959 12.93 15.23 47.26
N GLY A 960 13.49 16.40 47.60
CA GLY A 960 14.67 16.97 46.96
C GLY A 960 15.94 16.76 47.80
N TYR A 961 17.07 16.58 47.13
CA TYR A 961 18.38 16.41 47.77
C TYR A 961 19.50 17.12 47.00
N ALA A 962 20.59 17.45 47.70
CA ALA A 962 21.83 18.01 47.19
C ALA A 962 23.03 17.26 47.78
N LEU A 963 24.10 17.11 46.99
CA LEU A 963 25.36 16.48 47.38
C LEU A 963 26.46 17.53 47.28
N GLY A 964 27.14 17.80 48.39
CA GLY A 964 28.28 18.71 48.46
C GLY A 964 29.56 18.01 48.89
N VAL A 965 30.69 18.50 48.38
CA VAL A 965 32.03 18.12 48.83
C VAL A 965 32.80 19.35 49.27
N SER A 966 33.37 19.35 50.47
CA SER A 966 34.18 20.45 50.99
C SER A 966 35.56 19.96 51.41
N ALA A 967 36.59 20.80 51.28
CA ALA A 967 37.95 20.41 51.66
C ALA A 967 38.03 20.09 53.16
N VAL A 968 38.78 19.04 53.53
CA VAL A 968 39.08 18.77 54.94
C VAL A 968 39.97 19.90 55.47
N PRO A 969 39.56 20.66 56.52
CA PRO A 969 40.38 21.74 57.04
C PRO A 969 41.75 21.23 57.51
N GLU A 970 42.83 21.76 56.94
CA GLU A 970 44.18 21.42 57.40
C GLU A 970 44.29 21.73 58.91
N PRO A 971 44.97 20.88 59.72
CA PRO A 971 45.16 21.16 61.13
C PRO A 971 45.79 22.53 61.30
N GLN A 972 45.09 23.43 62.00
CA GLN A 972 45.54 24.80 62.20
C GLN A 972 46.98 24.77 62.74
N THR A 973 47.88 25.56 62.15
CA THR A 973 49.35 25.46 62.31
C THR A 973 49.81 25.50 63.78
N TRP A 974 48.98 26.04 64.68
CA TRP A 974 49.22 26.05 66.12
C TRP A 974 49.07 24.67 66.79
N MET A 975 48.20 23.76 66.32
CA MET A 975 48.11 22.38 66.82
C MET A 975 49.35 21.56 66.46
N LEU A 976 49.88 21.74 65.24
CA LEU A 976 51.15 21.13 64.83
C LEU A 976 52.34 21.71 65.61
N MET A 977 52.34 23.02 65.93
CA MET A 977 53.34 23.62 66.83
C MET A 977 53.23 23.11 68.28
N LEU A 978 52.02 22.91 68.81
CA LEU A 978 51.81 22.41 70.18
C LEU A 978 52.29 20.95 70.32
N LEU A 979 51.98 20.09 69.34
CA LEU A 979 52.48 18.72 69.27
C LEU A 979 54.01 18.67 69.08
N GLY A 980 54.54 19.50 68.18
CA GLY A 980 55.99 19.67 68.00
C GLY A 980 56.71 20.14 69.27
N ALA A 981 56.11 21.07 70.02
CA ALA A 981 56.65 21.57 71.29
C ALA A 981 56.63 20.49 72.39
N THR A 982 55.57 19.68 72.50
CA THR A 982 55.52 18.54 73.44
C THR A 982 56.55 17.45 73.12
N VAL A 983 56.80 17.15 71.84
CA VAL A 983 57.83 16.17 71.43
C VAL A 983 59.25 16.69 71.73
N VAL A 984 59.51 17.99 71.53
CA VAL A 984 60.79 18.61 71.88
C VAL A 984 61.00 18.67 73.40
N LEU A 985 59.94 18.93 74.18
CA LEU A 985 60.00 18.92 75.65
C LEU A 985 60.21 17.51 76.22
N LEU A 986 59.63 16.47 75.60
CA LEU A 986 59.85 15.07 76.00
C LEU A 986 61.26 14.57 75.62
N ARG A 987 61.80 15.00 74.47
CA ARG A 987 63.17 14.62 74.04
C ARG A 987 64.27 15.28 74.89
N ARG A 988 63.99 16.43 75.52
CA ARG A 988 64.91 17.09 76.46
C ARG A 988 64.99 16.41 77.83
N ARG A 989 64.03 15.54 78.18
CA ARG A 989 64.01 14.78 79.44
C ARG A 989 64.71 13.41 79.36
N ALA A 990 65.09 12.95 78.16
CA ALA A 990 65.81 11.70 77.91
C ALA A 990 67.32 11.86 77.65
N ARG A 991 67.88 13.06 77.88
CA ARG A 991 69.33 13.35 77.89
C ARG A 991 69.75 14.13 79.15
N GLY A 992 69.18 13.76 80.29
CA GLY A 992 69.63 14.14 81.63
C GLY A 992 70.16 12.92 82.34
#